data_AF-A0A5N7C8I8-F1
#
_entry.id   AF-A0A5N7C8I8-F1
#
_cell.length_a   1.000
_cell.length_b   1.000
_cell.length_c   1.000
_cell.angle_alpha   90.00
_cell.angle_beta   90.00
_cell.angle_gamma   90.00
#
_symmetry.space_group_name_H-M   'P 1'
#
loop_
_entity.id
_entity.type
_entity.pdbx_description
1 polymer ?
#
loop_
_entity_poly.entity_id
_entity_poly.type
_entity_poly.pdbx_seq_one_letter_code
_entity_poly.pdbx_strand_id
1 'polypeptide(L)'
;MTRIFRVAVLECDTPIDPVKARYGTYGDFFDRLLTPGLKELGVVETEIQITKWDVVKESVYPKPDEFDALLLTGSKHDAHADIPWINELTEYVREIFEQQRKPIVGICFGHQIVARALGARVGRNDAGWEIAVESFHLSDAGKQLFSRDDLILHQMHRDIAYEVPQGCVNLGSSPRCDVQGLYIPRRLLTLQGHPEYDEFVMTELIQMRHGQGIFDDKLAKDGLSRAGRQHDGTAIGKIRTLSPSTNNVIFEHPGTSLDEARTIAQASENAFQSYKQLSLADRKAIIVKALDIVNANKETLANELTAQMGRPIAYCTKEIDTMRKRADYLLSIADESLKNLPGQAEDGFRRFLKKEPLGVTLISTAWNYPYLITVNTLLPALLAGNTVLLRPSPQTPLLGERLVSYFQEAGLPTNVLQLLHVGSLDVLDEIVRLPQIKLVSFTGSTAGGIRLREATARRVVPVNLELGGNDPAYVRPDADVAYVAAQLVDGAIFNSGQSCCAIERVYVHADIYDAFISEAQKELSTYKLGDPTNKSTTTGPVISKQALANIQSHIDDALSKGAVDSTPQNATFTSTPAEGNYMAPKLLTNVSHDMITMREETFGPVMPVMKVSSDEEAIALMNDSDYGLTASVWTKDIKAGEALVEKIDAGTVYINRCDYPSPDLAWIGWKNSGLGCTLGPQAFDGFYKLKSFHIKEAQA
;
A
#
# COMPACT_ATOMS: atom_id res chain seq x y z
N MET A 1 -4.21 -7.17 30.34
CA MET A 1 -3.11 -6.83 31.27
C MET A 1 -2.16 -5.96 30.50
N THR A 2 -1.86 -4.75 30.97
CA THR A 2 -0.90 -3.86 30.31
C THR A 2 0.45 -4.57 30.24
N ARG A 3 0.97 -4.75 29.02
CA ARG A 3 2.31 -5.31 28.78
C ARG A 3 3.32 -4.20 29.04
N ILE A 4 4.30 -4.47 29.90
CA ILE A 4 5.41 -3.54 30.10
C ILE A 4 6.48 -3.88 29.06
N PHE A 5 6.89 -2.89 28.27
CA PHE A 5 8.03 -2.98 27.36
C PHE A 5 9.17 -2.12 27.90
N ARG A 6 10.25 -2.76 28.32
CA ARG A 6 11.34 -2.11 29.05
C ARG A 6 12.39 -1.63 28.06
N VAL A 7 12.65 -0.33 28.06
CA VAL A 7 13.68 0.31 27.24
C VAL A 7 14.80 0.78 28.15
N ALA A 8 16.00 0.26 27.93
CA ALA A 8 17.21 0.77 28.58
C ALA A 8 17.80 1.90 27.73
N VAL A 9 17.78 3.12 28.27
CA VAL A 9 18.39 4.30 27.63
C VAL A 9 19.79 4.50 28.20
N LEU A 10 20.80 4.31 27.36
CA LEU A 10 22.20 4.60 27.67
C LEU A 10 22.48 6.08 27.36
N GLU A 11 22.55 6.88 28.42
CA GLU A 11 22.81 8.32 28.33
C GLU A 11 24.31 8.55 28.09
N CYS A 12 24.65 8.84 26.84
CA CYS A 12 26.01 9.03 26.38
C CYS A 12 26.52 10.47 26.57
N ASP A 13 25.73 11.34 27.21
CA ASP A 13 26.10 12.71 27.60
C ASP A 13 25.08 13.26 28.62
N THR A 14 25.33 14.46 29.12
CA THR A 14 24.39 15.22 29.96
C THR A 14 23.94 16.48 29.22
N PRO A 15 22.64 16.78 29.13
CA PRO A 15 22.18 18.02 28.52
C PRO A 15 22.75 19.26 29.21
N ILE A 16 22.96 20.33 28.46
CA ILE A 16 23.45 21.62 28.98
C ILE A 16 22.46 22.24 29.96
N ASP A 17 22.93 23.06 30.91
CA ASP A 17 22.11 23.52 32.04
C ASP A 17 20.73 24.10 31.65
N PRO A 18 20.60 24.99 30.64
CA PRO A 18 19.29 25.51 30.24
C PRO A 18 18.35 24.41 29.72
N VAL A 19 18.89 23.45 28.97
CA VAL A 19 18.16 22.30 28.43
C VAL A 19 17.79 21.32 29.53
N LYS A 20 18.72 21.01 30.42
CA LYS A 20 18.51 20.12 31.56
C LYS A 20 17.47 20.68 32.53
N ALA A 21 17.49 21.98 32.79
CA ALA A 21 16.51 22.64 33.64
C ALA A 21 15.08 22.53 33.08
N ARG A 22 14.92 22.53 31.76
CA ARG A 22 13.61 22.48 31.08
C ARG A 22 13.13 21.07 30.77
N TYR A 23 14.03 20.20 30.31
CA TYR A 23 13.68 18.87 29.80
C TYR A 23 14.17 17.71 30.65
N GLY A 24 15.11 17.95 31.56
CA GLY A 24 15.73 16.90 32.37
C GLY A 24 16.88 16.22 31.64
N THR A 25 16.98 14.91 31.81
CA THR A 25 18.01 14.03 31.25
C THR A 25 17.65 13.60 29.81
N TYR A 26 18.57 13.03 29.04
CA TYR A 26 18.23 12.52 27.69
C TYR A 26 17.19 11.38 27.74
N GLY A 27 17.19 10.58 28.81
CA GLY A 27 16.13 9.63 29.07
C GLY A 27 14.75 10.27 29.25
N ASP A 28 14.66 11.49 29.79
CA ASP A 28 13.39 12.24 29.86
C ASP A 28 12.93 12.73 28.48
N PHE A 29 13.86 13.05 27.57
CA PHE A 29 13.51 13.36 26.18
C PHE A 29 12.84 12.16 25.51
N PHE A 30 13.46 10.99 25.60
CA PHE A 30 12.91 9.79 24.98
C PHE A 30 11.64 9.30 25.66
N ASP A 31 11.45 9.52 26.96
CA ASP A 31 10.16 9.27 27.61
C ASP A 31 9.05 10.15 27.01
N ARG A 32 9.32 11.44 26.83
CA ARG A 32 8.38 12.40 26.22
C ARG A 32 8.18 12.20 24.73
N LEU A 33 9.09 11.52 24.04
CA LEU A 33 8.96 11.21 22.61
C LEU A 33 8.22 9.87 22.41
N LEU A 34 8.69 8.82 23.08
CA LEU A 34 8.19 7.45 22.90
C LEU A 34 6.80 7.26 23.49
N THR A 35 6.50 7.86 24.65
CA THR A 35 5.19 7.68 25.29
C THR A 35 4.05 8.30 24.47
N PRO A 36 4.13 9.57 24.01
CA PRO A 36 3.16 10.12 23.06
C PRO A 36 3.20 9.42 21.70
N GLY A 37 4.38 9.07 21.17
CA GLY A 37 4.51 8.35 19.90
C GLY A 37 3.78 7.00 19.91
N LEU A 38 3.87 6.24 21.01
CA LEU A 38 3.08 5.02 21.18
C LEU A 38 1.58 5.27 21.19
N LYS A 39 1.14 6.32 21.89
CA LYS A 39 -0.27 6.73 21.92
C LYS A 39 -0.76 7.16 20.53
N GLU A 40 0.05 7.87 19.77
CA GLU A 40 -0.24 8.29 18.39
C GLU A 40 -0.25 7.12 17.41
N LEU A 41 0.56 6.08 17.65
CA LEU A 41 0.49 4.79 16.95
C LEU A 41 -0.67 3.91 17.45
N GLY A 42 -1.47 4.41 18.40
CA GLY A 42 -2.62 3.76 19.02
C GLY A 42 -2.27 2.50 19.82
N VAL A 43 -1.01 2.29 20.21
CA VAL A 43 -0.59 1.18 21.06
C VAL A 43 -1.04 1.51 22.49
N VAL A 44 -2.13 0.88 22.96
CA VAL A 44 -2.79 1.23 24.23
C VAL A 44 -2.61 0.17 25.33
N GLU A 45 -2.27 -1.07 24.97
CA GLU A 45 -2.00 -2.14 25.93
C GLU A 45 -0.51 -2.32 26.27
N THR A 46 0.38 -1.47 25.74
CA THR A 46 1.80 -1.49 26.07
C THR A 46 2.22 -0.20 26.77
N GLU A 47 2.79 -0.34 27.95
CA GLU A 47 3.45 0.75 28.66
C GLU A 47 4.95 0.65 28.41
N ILE A 48 5.57 1.74 27.93
CA ILE A 48 7.03 1.82 27.89
C ILE A 48 7.53 2.17 29.28
N GLN A 49 8.38 1.30 29.81
CA GLN A 49 9.14 1.58 31.02
C GLN A 49 10.58 1.92 30.63
N ILE A 50 10.99 3.16 30.86
CA ILE A 50 12.36 3.59 30.60
C ILE A 50 13.21 3.46 31.86
N THR A 51 14.37 2.83 31.71
CA THR A 51 15.47 2.90 32.67
C THR A 51 16.60 3.72 32.06
N LYS A 52 17.27 4.54 32.87
CA LYS A 52 18.29 5.50 32.40
C LYS A 52 19.63 5.11 33.01
N TRP A 53 20.66 5.07 32.18
CA TRP A 53 21.99 4.62 32.57
C TRP A 53 23.02 5.64 32.09
N ASP A 54 23.62 6.39 33.01
CA ASP A 54 24.73 7.32 32.70
C ASP A 54 26.01 6.52 32.50
N VAL A 55 26.26 6.15 31.24
CA VAL A 55 27.42 5.34 30.85
C VAL A 55 28.71 6.17 30.78
N VAL A 56 28.63 7.49 30.89
CA VAL A 56 29.80 8.38 30.87
C VAL A 56 30.42 8.48 32.26
N LYS A 57 29.60 8.63 33.30
CA LYS A 57 30.08 8.83 34.68
C LYS A 57 30.23 7.54 35.46
N GLU A 58 29.34 6.58 35.24
CA GLU A 58 29.20 5.44 36.17
C GLU A 58 29.80 4.14 35.60
N SER A 59 30.00 4.03 34.27
CA SER A 59 30.46 2.79 33.59
C SER A 59 29.66 1.55 34.02
N VAL A 60 28.36 1.73 34.30
CA VAL A 60 27.45 0.64 34.66
C VAL A 60 26.46 0.44 33.51
N TYR A 61 26.32 -0.82 33.08
CA TYR A 61 25.43 -1.22 32.01
C TYR A 61 24.32 -2.13 32.52
N PRO A 62 23.10 -2.04 31.96
CA PRO A 62 22.00 -2.94 32.29
C PRO A 62 22.31 -4.37 31.85
N LYS A 63 21.83 -5.35 32.59
CA LYS A 63 21.89 -6.75 32.18
C LYS A 63 20.85 -7.04 31.10
N PRO A 64 21.11 -7.98 30.16
CA PRO A 64 20.21 -8.26 29.04
C PRO A 64 18.78 -8.71 29.42
N ASP A 65 18.58 -9.20 30.63
CA ASP A 65 17.28 -9.61 31.18
C ASP A 65 16.49 -8.45 31.79
N GLU A 66 17.12 -7.30 32.06
CA GLU A 66 16.51 -6.10 32.63
C GLU A 66 15.75 -5.25 31.60
N PHE A 67 16.00 -5.46 30.30
CA PHE A 67 15.36 -4.69 29.23
C PHE A 67 14.94 -5.55 28.03
N ASP A 68 14.02 -4.99 27.24
CA ASP A 68 13.49 -5.58 26.02
C ASP A 68 14.10 -4.92 24.76
N ALA A 69 14.45 -3.64 24.83
CA ALA A 69 15.22 -2.92 23.81
C ALA A 69 16.26 -1.96 24.42
N LEU A 70 17.33 -1.69 23.68
CA LEU A 70 18.39 -0.76 24.05
C LEU A 70 18.29 0.52 23.20
N LEU A 71 18.43 1.70 23.81
CA LEU A 71 18.48 2.98 23.12
C LEU A 71 19.75 3.74 23.51
N LEU A 72 20.51 4.18 22.50
CA LEU A 72 21.71 4.99 22.68
C LEU A 72 21.44 6.44 22.27
N THR A 73 21.70 7.38 23.19
CA THR A 73 21.47 8.81 22.95
C THR A 73 22.60 9.43 22.13
N GLY A 74 22.38 10.67 21.68
CA GLY A 74 23.46 11.52 21.18
C GLY A 74 24.50 11.85 22.25
N SER A 75 25.63 12.43 21.81
CA SER A 75 26.71 12.87 22.69
C SER A 75 27.52 14.01 22.08
N LYS A 76 28.11 14.86 22.92
CA LYS A 76 29.15 15.81 22.52
C LYS A 76 30.52 15.17 22.25
N HIS A 77 30.71 13.92 22.68
CA HIS A 77 31.96 13.18 22.54
C HIS A 77 32.13 12.63 21.11
N ASP A 78 33.38 12.44 20.69
CA ASP A 78 33.72 11.88 19.39
C ASP A 78 33.64 10.33 19.46
N ALA A 79 32.73 9.70 18.70
CA ALA A 79 32.49 8.24 18.78
C ALA A 79 33.69 7.39 18.33
N HIS A 80 34.61 7.99 17.58
CA HIS A 80 35.84 7.38 17.09
C HIS A 80 37.01 7.52 18.06
N ALA A 81 36.85 8.26 19.16
CA ALA A 81 37.91 8.46 20.13
C ALA A 81 38.24 7.15 20.87
N ASP A 82 39.53 6.95 21.14
CA ASP A 82 40.04 5.83 21.93
C ASP A 82 40.01 6.20 23.43
N ILE A 83 38.80 6.24 23.99
CA ILE A 83 38.54 6.59 25.39
C ILE A 83 37.92 5.36 26.08
N PRO A 84 38.35 4.99 27.31
CA PRO A 84 37.94 3.75 27.96
C PRO A 84 36.43 3.49 27.95
N TRP A 85 35.61 4.45 28.37
CA TRP A 85 34.15 4.27 28.45
C TRP A 85 33.49 4.11 27.06
N ILE A 86 34.05 4.74 26.01
CA ILE A 86 33.55 4.60 24.63
C ILE A 86 33.87 3.21 24.09
N ASN A 87 35.07 2.71 24.37
CA ASN A 87 35.47 1.37 23.98
C ASN A 87 34.62 0.31 24.69
N GLU A 88 34.38 0.50 25.99
CA GLU A 88 33.49 -0.37 26.78
C GLU A 88 32.05 -0.35 26.27
N LEU A 89 31.50 0.84 25.98
CA LEU A 89 30.17 0.99 25.38
C LEU A 89 30.09 0.29 24.02
N THR A 90 31.11 0.43 23.19
CA THR A 90 31.17 -0.19 21.85
C THR A 90 31.16 -1.71 21.96
N GLU A 91 31.91 -2.28 22.88
CA GLU A 91 31.93 -3.73 23.11
C GLU A 91 30.62 -4.23 23.70
N TYR A 92 30.03 -3.51 24.66
CA TYR A 92 28.73 -3.83 25.21
C TYR A 92 27.64 -3.86 24.13
N VAL A 93 27.61 -2.86 23.24
CA VAL A 93 26.66 -2.79 22.11
C VAL A 93 26.86 -3.98 21.16
N ARG A 94 28.11 -4.37 20.89
CA ARG A 94 28.41 -5.56 20.08
C ARG A 94 27.85 -6.82 20.74
N GLU A 95 28.07 -7.00 22.04
CA GLU A 95 27.55 -8.15 22.80
C GLU A 95 26.01 -8.23 22.74
N ILE A 96 25.32 -7.11 23.00
CA ILE A 96 23.85 -7.06 22.95
C ILE A 96 23.33 -7.39 21.55
N PHE A 97 24.00 -6.90 20.51
CA PHE A 97 23.60 -7.15 19.13
C PHE A 97 23.87 -8.61 18.71
N GLU A 98 25.10 -9.09 18.86
CA GLU A 98 25.51 -10.39 18.32
C GLU A 98 24.98 -11.57 19.15
N GLN A 99 25.08 -11.46 20.48
CA GLN A 99 24.84 -12.57 21.39
C GLN A 99 23.40 -12.57 21.93
N GLN A 100 22.95 -11.42 22.45
CA GLN A 100 21.64 -11.32 23.12
C GLN A 100 20.48 -11.10 22.13
N ARG A 101 20.82 -10.67 20.91
CA ARG A 101 19.88 -10.45 19.80
C ARG A 101 18.72 -9.50 20.14
N LYS A 102 18.96 -8.52 21.01
CA LYS A 102 17.95 -7.52 21.39
C LYS A 102 17.86 -6.41 20.33
N PRO A 103 16.68 -5.78 20.15
CA PRO A 103 16.54 -4.59 19.34
C PRO A 103 17.38 -3.43 19.88
N ILE A 104 18.07 -2.71 19.00
CA ILE A 104 18.87 -1.53 19.34
C ILE A 104 18.39 -0.31 18.54
N VAL A 105 18.25 0.82 19.23
CA VAL A 105 18.01 2.13 18.65
C VAL A 105 19.22 3.03 18.90
N GLY A 106 19.74 3.71 17.88
CA GLY A 106 20.91 4.58 18.00
C GLY A 106 20.66 5.96 17.40
N ILE A 107 20.89 7.02 18.19
CA ILE A 107 20.62 8.41 17.80
C ILE A 107 21.92 9.19 17.75
N CYS A 108 22.25 9.76 16.59
CA CYS A 108 23.45 10.57 16.35
C CYS A 108 24.75 9.86 16.79
N PHE A 109 25.34 10.18 17.95
CA PHE A 109 26.46 9.43 18.52
C PHE A 109 26.15 7.93 18.67
N GLY A 110 24.94 7.57 19.10
CA GLY A 110 24.50 6.19 19.19
C GLY A 110 24.49 5.46 17.84
N HIS A 111 24.16 6.15 16.75
CA HIS A 111 24.27 5.61 15.39
C HIS A 111 25.73 5.25 15.06
N GLN A 112 26.67 6.13 15.41
CA GLN A 112 28.10 5.93 15.16
C GLN A 112 28.68 4.80 16.03
N ILE A 113 28.30 4.74 17.31
CA ILE A 113 28.73 3.65 18.19
C ILE A 113 28.26 2.30 17.68
N VAL A 114 27.00 2.19 17.23
CA VAL A 114 26.50 0.96 16.61
C VAL A 114 27.31 0.63 15.36
N ALA A 115 27.54 1.60 14.46
CA ALA A 115 28.32 1.37 13.25
C ALA A 115 29.72 0.83 13.59
N ARG A 116 30.40 1.45 14.57
CA ARG A 116 31.71 1.03 15.09
C ARG A 116 31.68 -0.37 15.71
N ALA A 117 30.65 -0.66 16.51
CA ALA A 117 30.48 -1.96 17.15
C ALA A 117 30.36 -3.09 16.11
N LEU A 118 29.69 -2.79 14.98
CA LEU A 118 29.51 -3.69 13.84
C LEU A 118 30.66 -3.63 12.82
N GLY A 119 31.77 -2.98 13.15
CA GLY A 119 33.01 -3.01 12.39
C GLY A 119 33.16 -1.94 11.31
N ALA A 120 32.22 -1.00 11.18
CA ALA A 120 32.37 0.14 10.26
C ALA A 120 33.33 1.20 10.83
N ARG A 121 34.06 1.86 9.93
CA ARG A 121 34.87 3.02 10.28
C ARG A 121 33.98 4.21 10.62
N VAL A 122 34.27 4.85 11.75
CA VAL A 122 33.67 6.13 12.19
C VAL A 122 34.74 7.19 12.32
N GLY A 123 34.39 8.45 12.07
CA GLY A 123 35.32 9.56 12.22
C GLY A 123 34.74 10.91 11.84
N ARG A 124 35.56 11.95 11.99
CA ARG A 124 35.15 13.32 11.71
C ARG A 124 35.02 13.58 10.22
N ASN A 125 33.91 14.19 9.81
CA ASN A 125 33.68 14.57 8.43
C ASN A 125 34.42 15.87 8.06
N ASP A 126 35.13 15.80 6.94
CA ASP A 126 35.85 16.93 6.35
C ASP A 126 34.90 17.88 5.60
N ALA A 127 33.70 17.41 5.20
CA ALA A 127 32.67 18.25 4.58
C ALA A 127 32.00 19.24 5.55
N GLY A 128 32.32 19.16 6.85
CA GLY A 128 31.86 20.08 7.88
C GLY A 128 30.65 19.57 8.68
N TRP A 129 30.01 20.49 9.41
CA TRP A 129 28.89 20.19 10.30
C TRP A 129 27.56 20.11 9.56
N GLU A 130 26.67 19.24 10.01
CA GLU A 130 25.22 19.35 9.80
C GLU A 130 24.56 19.78 11.11
N ILE A 131 23.83 20.89 11.06
CA ILE A 131 23.17 21.49 12.23
C ILE A 131 21.74 21.89 11.92
N ALA A 132 20.91 22.02 12.97
CA ALA A 132 19.51 22.42 12.88
C ALA A 132 18.71 21.54 11.89
N VAL A 133 17.60 22.02 11.36
CA VAL A 133 16.72 21.21 10.54
C VAL A 133 17.31 21.01 9.14
N GLU A 134 17.65 19.77 8.80
CA GLU A 134 18.15 19.34 7.50
C GLU A 134 17.28 18.23 6.93
N SER A 135 17.22 18.17 5.60
CA SER A 135 16.59 17.08 4.87
C SER A 135 17.67 16.12 4.40
N PHE A 136 17.47 14.83 4.59
CA PHE A 136 18.28 13.82 3.91
C PHE A 136 17.40 12.85 3.12
N HIS A 137 17.91 12.52 1.93
CA HIS A 137 17.20 11.71 0.95
C HIS A 137 17.18 10.26 1.41
N LEU A 138 15.99 9.66 1.47
CA LEU A 138 15.84 8.28 1.91
C LEU A 138 16.22 7.32 0.77
N SER A 139 16.93 6.25 1.13
CA SER A 139 17.12 5.09 0.26
C SER A 139 15.78 4.36 0.07
N ASP A 140 15.68 3.40 -0.86
CA ASP A 140 14.46 2.61 -1.04
C ASP A 140 13.97 1.96 0.27
N ALA A 141 14.89 1.47 1.09
CA ALA A 141 14.57 0.93 2.40
C ALA A 141 14.07 2.01 3.37
N GLY A 142 14.66 3.20 3.34
CA GLY A 142 14.17 4.35 4.11
C GLY A 142 12.79 4.81 3.67
N LYS A 143 12.54 4.88 2.35
CA LYS A 143 11.24 5.24 1.78
C LYS A 143 10.17 4.25 2.16
N GLN A 144 10.50 2.96 2.11
CA GLN A 144 9.59 1.90 2.56
C GLN A 144 9.29 2.00 4.06
N LEU A 145 10.31 2.29 4.88
CA LEU A 145 10.16 2.36 6.33
C LEU A 145 9.35 3.58 6.79
N PHE A 146 9.63 4.76 6.21
CA PHE A 146 9.04 6.03 6.65
C PHE A 146 7.90 6.51 5.76
N SER A 147 7.65 5.86 4.62
CA SER A 147 6.63 6.23 3.62
C SER A 147 6.80 7.64 3.06
N ARG A 148 8.04 8.10 2.86
CA ARG A 148 8.40 9.45 2.38
C ARG A 148 9.69 9.40 1.56
N ASP A 149 9.91 10.38 0.68
CA ASP A 149 11.16 10.48 -0.10
C ASP A 149 12.33 11.05 0.71
N ASP A 150 12.00 11.94 1.65
CA ASP A 150 12.95 12.67 2.47
C ASP A 150 12.55 12.52 3.94
N LEU A 151 13.56 12.49 4.80
CA LEU A 151 13.38 12.60 6.23
C LEU A 151 14.00 13.90 6.72
N ILE A 152 13.17 14.75 7.32
CA ILE A 152 13.58 16.06 7.81
C ILE A 152 13.77 15.95 9.31
N LEU A 153 15.00 16.11 9.81
CA LEU A 153 15.31 16.01 11.24
C LEU A 153 16.22 17.15 11.68
N HIS A 154 16.25 17.39 13.00
CA HIS A 154 17.32 18.16 13.59
C HIS A 154 18.65 17.41 13.49
N GLN A 155 19.68 18.09 13.03
CA GLN A 155 21.06 17.62 12.98
C GLN A 155 21.90 18.39 13.99
N MET A 156 22.92 17.72 14.53
CA MET A 156 23.95 18.32 15.39
C MET A 156 25.18 17.41 15.37
N HIS A 157 25.78 17.21 14.21
CA HIS A 157 26.92 16.31 14.08
C HIS A 157 27.94 16.77 13.05
N ARG A 158 29.16 16.28 13.26
CA ARG A 158 30.26 16.34 12.29
C ARG A 158 30.88 14.97 12.11
N ASP A 159 30.88 14.15 13.14
CA ASP A 159 31.28 12.76 13.01
C ASP A 159 30.24 11.99 12.19
N ILE A 160 30.73 10.98 11.45
CA ILE A 160 29.96 10.14 10.54
C ILE A 160 30.43 8.68 10.61
N ALA A 161 29.54 7.76 10.23
CA ALA A 161 29.95 6.45 9.76
C ALA A 161 30.31 6.55 8.27
N TYR A 162 31.49 6.05 7.88
CA TYR A 162 31.94 6.12 6.49
C TYR A 162 31.33 5.04 5.61
N GLU A 163 30.82 3.97 6.22
CA GLU A 163 30.34 2.80 5.52
C GLU A 163 29.19 2.13 6.27
N VAL A 164 28.37 1.40 5.51
CA VAL A 164 27.27 0.61 6.03
C VAL A 164 27.85 -0.72 6.53
N PRO A 165 27.73 -1.07 7.82
CA PRO A 165 28.19 -2.35 8.32
C PRO A 165 27.55 -3.53 7.58
N GLN A 166 28.27 -4.65 7.50
CA GLN A 166 27.77 -5.84 6.83
C GLN A 166 26.44 -6.31 7.43
N GLY A 167 25.44 -6.51 6.56
CA GLY A 167 24.10 -6.96 6.96
C GLY A 167 23.14 -5.84 7.37
N CYS A 168 23.60 -4.59 7.44
CA CYS A 168 22.74 -3.41 7.58
C CYS A 168 22.31 -2.87 6.21
N VAL A 169 21.18 -2.16 6.20
CA VAL A 169 20.77 -1.34 5.06
C VAL A 169 20.89 0.14 5.44
N ASN A 170 21.42 0.97 4.54
CA ASN A 170 21.43 2.41 4.73
C ASN A 170 20.00 2.96 4.59
N LEU A 171 19.58 3.85 5.49
CA LEU A 171 18.26 4.50 5.41
C LEU A 171 18.25 5.74 4.53
N GLY A 172 19.40 6.37 4.29
CA GLY A 172 19.46 7.57 3.46
C GLY A 172 20.81 8.28 3.50
N SER A 173 20.89 9.40 2.79
CA SER A 173 22.11 10.20 2.67
C SER A 173 21.76 11.69 2.55
N SER A 174 22.64 12.54 3.05
CA SER A 174 22.61 13.99 2.82
C SER A 174 23.81 14.41 1.95
N PRO A 175 23.86 15.66 1.48
CA PRO A 175 25.03 16.15 0.73
C PRO A 175 26.36 16.08 1.48
N ARG A 176 26.36 15.94 2.82
CA ARG A 176 27.59 15.84 3.62
C ARG A 176 27.79 14.48 4.26
N CYS A 177 26.75 13.67 4.47
CA CYS A 177 26.84 12.40 5.18
C CYS A 177 26.15 11.29 4.38
N ASP A 178 26.93 10.32 3.90
CA ASP A 178 26.44 9.25 3.04
C ASP A 178 25.61 8.20 3.81
N VAL A 179 25.84 8.05 5.11
CA VAL A 179 25.16 7.06 5.96
C VAL A 179 24.35 7.79 7.03
N GLN A 180 23.09 8.10 6.71
CA GLN A 180 22.18 8.81 7.63
C GLN A 180 21.38 7.88 8.54
N GLY A 181 21.48 6.56 8.33
CA GLY A 181 20.86 5.60 9.25
C GLY A 181 21.15 4.16 8.86
N LEU A 182 21.06 3.27 9.84
CA LEU A 182 21.23 1.82 9.65
C LEU A 182 19.97 1.09 10.07
N TYR A 183 19.53 0.15 9.25
CA TYR A 183 18.32 -0.61 9.49
C TYR A 183 18.52 -2.11 9.30
N ILE A 184 18.01 -2.87 10.26
CA ILE A 184 17.76 -4.30 10.17
C ILE A 184 16.38 -4.54 10.79
N PRO A 185 15.40 -5.07 10.03
CA PRO A 185 14.04 -5.28 10.51
C PRO A 185 13.99 -5.96 11.89
N ARG A 186 13.24 -5.37 12.83
CA ARG A 186 13.05 -5.84 14.22
C ARG A 186 14.33 -5.97 15.07
N ARG A 187 15.47 -5.52 14.57
CA ARG A 187 16.79 -5.74 15.18
C ARG A 187 17.57 -4.46 15.40
N LEU A 188 17.53 -3.54 14.44
CA LEU A 188 18.33 -2.33 14.48
C LEU A 188 17.63 -1.19 13.76
N LEU A 189 17.56 -0.03 14.41
CA LEU A 189 17.20 1.23 13.78
C LEU A 189 18.12 2.33 14.32
N THR A 190 18.94 2.91 13.47
CA THR A 190 19.75 4.06 13.86
C THR A 190 19.53 5.21 12.91
N LEU A 191 19.61 6.43 13.44
CA LEU A 191 19.47 7.67 12.69
C LEU A 191 20.62 8.61 13.07
N GLN A 192 21.33 9.11 12.07
CA GLN A 192 22.26 10.22 12.21
C GLN A 192 21.41 11.50 12.23
N GLY A 193 21.02 11.92 13.43
CA GLY A 193 20.10 13.03 13.64
C GLY A 193 19.41 12.94 14.99
N HIS A 194 18.56 13.92 15.28
CA HIS A 194 17.93 14.11 16.58
C HIS A 194 16.41 14.31 16.43
N PRO A 195 15.63 13.22 16.34
CA PRO A 195 14.16 13.31 16.34
C PRO A 195 13.60 13.88 17.65
N GLU A 196 14.38 13.87 18.73
CA GLU A 196 14.01 14.30 20.07
C GLU A 196 14.20 15.79 20.34
N TYR A 197 14.90 16.52 19.47
CA TYR A 197 15.16 17.95 19.67
C TYR A 197 14.02 18.83 19.15
N ASP A 198 13.89 20.00 19.77
CA ASP A 198 13.02 21.09 19.33
C ASP A 198 13.84 22.39 19.10
N GLU A 199 13.15 23.45 18.69
CA GLU A 199 13.75 24.76 18.43
C GLU A 199 14.56 25.28 19.62
N PHE A 200 14.06 25.12 20.84
CA PHE A 200 14.72 25.63 22.03
C PHE A 200 16.05 24.90 22.25
N VAL A 201 16.03 23.56 22.24
CA VAL A 201 17.26 22.78 22.43
C VAL A 201 18.28 23.11 21.35
N MET A 202 17.84 23.18 20.10
CA MET A 202 18.72 23.48 18.99
C MET A 202 19.34 24.89 19.10
N THR A 203 18.54 25.89 19.49
CA THR A 203 18.99 27.26 19.68
C THR A 203 20.07 27.35 20.77
N GLU A 204 19.82 26.75 21.94
CA GLU A 204 20.77 26.77 23.06
C GLU A 204 22.08 26.04 22.70
N LEU A 205 22.01 24.90 22.00
CA LEU A 205 23.20 24.18 21.55
C LEU A 205 24.02 24.98 20.53
N ILE A 206 23.37 25.63 19.55
CA ILE A 206 24.07 26.46 18.56
C ILE A 206 24.74 27.65 19.23
N GLN A 207 24.04 28.36 20.13
CA GLN A 207 24.59 29.49 20.87
C GLN A 207 25.78 29.09 21.74
N MET A 208 25.67 27.98 22.46
CA MET A 208 26.79 27.46 23.27
C MET A 208 28.01 27.14 22.40
N ARG A 209 27.83 26.38 21.31
CA ARG A 209 28.94 25.97 20.43
C ARG A 209 29.56 27.17 19.71
N HIS A 210 28.77 28.17 19.37
CA HIS A 210 29.27 29.44 18.86
C HIS A 210 30.09 30.21 19.90
N GLY A 211 29.59 30.34 21.14
CA GLY A 211 30.33 30.96 22.24
C GLY A 211 31.62 30.24 22.62
N GLN A 212 31.73 28.94 22.34
CA GLN A 212 32.94 28.13 22.50
C GLN A 212 33.91 28.25 21.30
N GLY A 213 33.56 28.98 20.24
CA GLY A 213 34.35 29.10 19.02
C GLY A 213 34.34 27.86 18.12
N ILE A 214 33.43 26.91 18.36
CA ILE A 214 33.27 25.69 17.54
C ILE A 214 32.52 26.01 16.24
N PHE A 215 31.53 26.91 16.31
CA PHE A 215 30.81 27.43 15.14
C PHE A 215 31.21 28.87 14.85
N ASP A 216 31.54 29.16 13.60
CA ASP A 216 31.73 30.52 13.13
C ASP A 216 30.39 31.29 13.03
N ASP A 217 30.46 32.62 12.90
CA ASP A 217 29.29 33.49 12.82
C ASP A 217 28.31 33.07 11.71
N LYS A 218 28.84 32.59 10.58
CA LYS A 218 28.06 32.23 9.41
C LYS A 218 27.24 30.97 9.68
N LEU A 219 27.88 29.93 10.21
CA LEU A 219 27.26 28.66 10.55
C LEU A 219 26.24 28.84 11.68
N ALA A 220 26.59 29.59 12.73
CA ALA A 220 25.68 29.87 13.84
C ALA A 220 24.42 30.62 13.37
N LYS A 221 24.58 31.65 12.54
CA LYS A 221 23.46 32.42 11.98
C LYS A 221 22.56 31.56 11.08
N ASP A 222 23.14 30.71 10.23
CA ASP A 222 22.38 29.78 9.40
C ASP A 222 21.57 28.81 10.26
N GLY A 223 22.23 28.12 11.20
CA GLY A 223 21.57 27.16 12.07
C GLY A 223 20.44 27.77 12.89
N LEU A 224 20.64 28.96 13.48
CA LEU A 224 19.60 29.68 14.22
C LEU A 224 18.39 30.03 13.35
N SER A 225 18.60 30.37 12.07
CA SER A 225 17.50 30.65 11.15
C SER A 225 16.68 29.41 10.77
N ARG A 226 17.21 28.21 11.04
CA ARG A 226 16.58 26.91 10.74
C ARG A 226 16.12 26.15 11.97
N ALA A 227 16.53 26.57 13.17
CA ALA A 227 16.21 25.89 14.42
C ALA A 227 14.70 25.74 14.65
N GLY A 228 13.88 26.70 14.23
CA GLY A 228 12.42 26.66 14.36
C GLY A 228 11.67 25.99 13.20
N ARG A 229 12.36 25.41 12.21
CA ARG A 229 11.68 24.75 11.08
C ARG A 229 10.99 23.47 11.53
N GLN A 230 9.92 23.10 10.84
CA GLN A 230 9.23 21.84 11.08
C GLN A 230 10.12 20.64 10.70
N HIS A 231 10.09 19.58 11.51
CA HIS A 231 10.79 18.32 11.27
C HIS A 231 9.87 17.11 11.58
N ASP A 232 10.28 15.92 11.18
CA ASP A 232 9.43 14.72 11.08
C ASP A 232 9.41 13.83 12.33
N GLY A 233 9.98 14.28 13.46
CA GLY A 233 10.24 13.45 14.65
C GLY A 233 9.01 12.75 15.23
N THR A 234 7.83 13.39 15.21
CA THR A 234 6.55 12.84 15.70
C THR A 234 5.58 12.45 14.58
N ALA A 235 5.89 12.75 13.32
CA ALA A 235 4.93 12.65 12.21
C ALA A 235 4.86 11.25 11.55
N ILE A 236 5.66 10.29 12.01
CA ILE A 236 5.82 8.97 11.39
C ILE A 236 4.78 8.02 12.02
N GLY A 237 3.63 7.85 11.34
CA GLY A 237 2.57 6.93 11.78
C GLY A 237 1.15 7.24 11.29
N LYS A 238 0.93 8.42 10.69
CA LYS A 238 -0.40 8.83 10.18
C LYS A 238 -0.65 8.34 8.75
N ILE A 239 -1.91 8.01 8.46
CA ILE A 239 -2.38 7.85 7.09
C ILE A 239 -2.53 9.23 6.49
N ARG A 240 -1.89 9.46 5.33
CA ARG A 240 -2.01 10.69 4.56
C ARG A 240 -2.38 10.34 3.13
N THR A 241 -3.48 10.93 2.66
CA THR A 241 -3.87 10.87 1.26
C THR A 241 -3.44 12.16 0.59
N LEU A 242 -2.59 12.05 -0.43
CA LEU A 242 -2.17 13.18 -1.26
C LEU A 242 -3.00 13.22 -2.54
N SER A 243 -3.43 14.41 -2.93
CA SER A 243 -4.04 14.63 -4.25
C SER A 243 -3.02 14.33 -5.34
N PRO A 244 -3.30 13.43 -6.30
CA PRO A 244 -2.35 13.18 -7.38
C PRO A 244 -2.18 14.39 -8.32
N SER A 245 -3.17 15.28 -8.36
CA SER A 245 -3.18 16.49 -9.19
C SER A 245 -2.34 17.64 -8.62
N THR A 246 -2.10 17.66 -7.31
CA THR A 246 -1.44 18.81 -6.63
C THR A 246 -0.39 18.42 -5.59
N ASN A 247 -0.33 17.13 -5.21
CA ASN A 247 0.46 16.59 -4.10
C ASN A 247 0.12 17.18 -2.71
N ASN A 248 -0.99 17.93 -2.59
CA ASN A 248 -1.48 18.44 -1.33
C ASN A 248 -2.25 17.39 -0.54
N VAL A 249 -2.27 17.51 0.80
CA VAL A 249 -3.01 16.60 1.68
C VAL A 249 -4.52 16.81 1.51
N ILE A 250 -5.24 15.73 1.25
CA ILE A 250 -6.72 15.71 1.21
C ILE A 250 -7.29 15.15 2.51
N PHE A 251 -6.60 14.16 3.07
CA PHE A 251 -7.05 13.43 4.25
C PHE A 251 -5.84 13.07 5.11
N GLU A 252 -6.00 13.24 6.43
CA GLU A 252 -5.04 12.81 7.43
C GLU A 252 -5.79 12.16 8.58
N HIS A 253 -5.40 10.94 8.96
CA HIS A 253 -6.03 10.20 10.06
C HIS A 253 -5.00 9.34 10.79
N PRO A 254 -5.09 9.19 12.12
CA PRO A 254 -4.29 8.20 12.84
C PRO A 254 -4.51 6.79 12.29
N GLY A 255 -3.46 5.98 12.16
CA GLY A 255 -3.66 4.58 11.80
C GLY A 255 -4.43 3.84 12.90
N THR A 256 -5.37 2.97 12.53
CA THR A 256 -5.97 2.01 13.47
C THR A 256 -4.88 1.10 14.01
N SER A 257 -4.72 1.08 15.32
CA SER A 257 -3.73 0.24 15.97
C SER A 257 -4.16 -1.23 16.02
N LEU A 258 -3.23 -2.10 16.42
CA LEU A 258 -3.56 -3.51 16.63
C LEU A 258 -4.56 -3.71 17.79
N ASP A 259 -4.47 -2.91 18.85
CA ASP A 259 -5.35 -3.02 20.03
C ASP A 259 -6.76 -2.50 19.72
N GLU A 260 -6.86 -1.41 18.97
CA GLU A 260 -8.13 -0.92 18.43
C GLU A 260 -8.73 -1.96 17.48
N ALA A 261 -7.93 -2.53 16.58
CA ALA A 261 -8.39 -3.59 15.67
C ALA A 261 -8.87 -4.84 16.43
N ARG A 262 -8.23 -5.23 17.54
CA ARG A 262 -8.71 -6.30 18.43
C ARG A 262 -10.10 -5.98 18.98
N THR A 263 -10.27 -4.76 19.49
CA THR A 263 -11.54 -4.29 20.06
C THR A 263 -12.65 -4.29 19.00
N ILE A 264 -12.35 -3.74 17.82
CA ILE A 264 -13.26 -3.68 16.66
C ILE A 264 -13.65 -5.10 16.20
N ALA A 265 -12.67 -6.00 16.07
CA ALA A 265 -12.92 -7.39 15.67
C ALA A 265 -13.78 -8.14 16.70
N GLN A 266 -13.56 -7.92 18.00
CA GLN A 266 -14.38 -8.52 19.04
C GLN A 266 -15.81 -7.98 19.02
N ALA A 267 -15.98 -6.66 18.83
CA ALA A 267 -17.30 -6.05 18.69
C ALA A 267 -18.04 -6.59 17.45
N SER A 268 -17.31 -6.84 16.36
CA SER A 268 -17.86 -7.45 15.15
C SER A 268 -18.30 -8.90 15.37
N GLU A 269 -17.50 -9.70 16.07
CA GLU A 269 -17.84 -11.08 16.42
C GLU A 269 -19.08 -11.17 17.32
N ASN A 270 -19.26 -10.21 18.23
CA ASN A 270 -20.45 -10.09 19.06
C ASN A 270 -21.69 -9.75 18.21
N ALA A 271 -21.58 -8.77 17.32
CA ALA A 271 -22.67 -8.38 16.40
C ALA A 271 -23.03 -9.51 15.42
N PHE A 272 -22.07 -10.34 15.02
CA PHE A 272 -22.31 -11.49 14.15
C PHE A 272 -23.36 -12.45 14.72
N GLN A 273 -23.41 -12.65 16.03
CA GLN A 273 -24.34 -13.61 16.64
C GLN A 273 -25.81 -13.23 16.44
N SER A 274 -26.14 -11.93 16.48
CA SER A 274 -27.48 -11.42 16.22
C SER A 274 -27.71 -11.18 14.73
N TYR A 275 -26.73 -10.64 14.00
CA TYR A 275 -26.88 -10.33 12.57
C TYR A 275 -27.16 -11.56 11.72
N LYS A 276 -26.51 -12.69 11.99
CA LYS A 276 -26.74 -13.95 11.26
C LYS A 276 -28.17 -14.51 11.42
N GLN A 277 -28.93 -14.03 12.42
CA GLN A 277 -30.32 -14.43 12.66
C GLN A 277 -31.34 -13.60 11.87
N LEU A 278 -30.93 -12.46 11.30
CA LEU A 278 -31.81 -11.70 10.41
C LEU A 278 -32.20 -12.56 9.20
N SER A 279 -33.39 -12.35 8.66
CA SER A 279 -33.77 -13.02 7.41
C SER A 279 -32.96 -12.44 6.25
N LEU A 280 -32.80 -13.22 5.16
CA LEU A 280 -32.19 -12.70 3.93
C LEU A 280 -32.96 -11.49 3.38
N ALA A 281 -34.29 -11.50 3.50
CA ALA A 281 -35.16 -10.41 3.09
C ALA A 281 -34.87 -9.11 3.86
N ASP A 282 -34.69 -9.18 5.19
CA ASP A 282 -34.35 -8.02 6.01
C ASP A 282 -32.97 -7.46 5.64
N ARG A 283 -31.98 -8.34 5.44
CA ARG A 283 -30.64 -7.93 5.00
C ARG A 283 -30.67 -7.25 3.63
N LYS A 284 -31.44 -7.80 2.67
CA LYS A 284 -31.66 -7.19 1.35
C LYS A 284 -32.28 -5.81 1.47
N ALA A 285 -33.32 -5.64 2.30
CA ALA A 285 -34.00 -4.36 2.47
C ALA A 285 -33.07 -3.26 3.00
N ILE A 286 -32.19 -3.59 3.97
CA ILE A 286 -31.16 -2.66 4.47
C ILE A 286 -30.17 -2.29 3.37
N ILE A 287 -29.66 -3.29 2.63
CA ILE A 287 -28.66 -3.07 1.58
C ILE A 287 -29.23 -2.21 0.44
N VAL A 288 -30.45 -2.47 -0.01
CA VAL A 288 -31.10 -1.66 -1.05
C VAL A 288 -31.21 -0.20 -0.61
N LYS A 289 -31.67 0.06 0.62
CA LYS A 289 -31.73 1.43 1.17
C LYS A 289 -30.35 2.09 1.20
N ALA A 290 -29.31 1.38 1.62
CA ALA A 290 -27.94 1.91 1.63
C ALA A 290 -27.49 2.28 0.21
N LEU A 291 -27.73 1.41 -0.77
CA LEU A 291 -27.40 1.65 -2.18
C LEU A 291 -28.17 2.83 -2.78
N ASP A 292 -29.42 3.04 -2.37
CA ASP A 292 -30.21 4.20 -2.78
C ASP A 292 -29.60 5.50 -2.23
N ILE A 293 -29.12 5.50 -0.98
CA ILE A 293 -28.39 6.63 -0.38
C ILE A 293 -27.07 6.88 -1.12
N VAL A 294 -26.30 5.84 -1.46
CA VAL A 294 -25.07 5.99 -2.26
C VAL A 294 -25.37 6.65 -3.60
N ASN A 295 -26.40 6.18 -4.31
CA ASN A 295 -26.78 6.70 -5.62
C ASN A 295 -27.27 8.16 -5.54
N ALA A 296 -27.99 8.52 -4.47
CA ALA A 296 -28.42 9.90 -4.23
C ALA A 296 -27.25 10.88 -4.02
N ASN A 297 -26.09 10.38 -3.57
CA ASN A 297 -24.89 11.18 -3.29
C ASN A 297 -23.82 11.11 -4.39
N LYS A 298 -24.10 10.50 -5.55
CA LYS A 298 -23.07 10.14 -6.54
C LYS A 298 -22.20 11.29 -7.05
N GLU A 299 -22.74 12.51 -7.13
CA GLU A 299 -21.97 13.69 -7.54
C GLU A 299 -20.91 14.08 -6.49
N THR A 300 -21.26 14.01 -5.20
CA THR A 300 -20.30 14.22 -4.10
C THR A 300 -19.20 13.17 -4.16
N LEU A 301 -19.59 11.90 -4.30
CA LEU A 301 -18.64 10.79 -4.37
C LEU A 301 -17.72 10.91 -5.59
N ALA A 302 -18.25 11.36 -6.74
CA ALA A 302 -17.46 11.59 -7.93
C ALA A 302 -16.38 12.68 -7.74
N ASN A 303 -16.69 13.75 -7.00
CA ASN A 303 -15.71 14.77 -6.64
C ASN A 303 -14.64 14.22 -5.68
N GLU A 304 -15.04 13.41 -4.69
CA GLU A 304 -14.10 12.76 -3.76
C GLU A 304 -13.16 11.79 -4.49
N LEU A 305 -13.65 11.03 -5.48
CA LEU A 305 -12.82 10.18 -6.34
C LEU A 305 -11.83 11.03 -7.14
N THR A 306 -12.32 12.05 -7.84
CA THR A 306 -11.49 12.96 -8.64
C THR A 306 -10.36 13.56 -7.80
N ALA A 307 -10.66 14.02 -6.59
CA ALA A 307 -9.68 14.59 -5.69
C ALA A 307 -8.63 13.55 -5.23
N GLN A 308 -9.10 12.41 -4.72
CA GLN A 308 -8.24 11.40 -4.09
C GLN A 308 -7.41 10.59 -5.09
N MET A 309 -7.90 10.33 -6.29
CA MET A 309 -7.22 9.45 -7.25
C MET A 309 -6.92 10.08 -8.61
N GLY A 310 -7.40 11.29 -8.89
CA GLY A 310 -7.08 12.00 -10.12
C GLY A 310 -7.83 11.51 -11.38
N ARG A 311 -8.80 10.60 -11.25
CA ARG A 311 -9.65 10.22 -12.39
C ARG A 311 -10.46 11.43 -12.86
N PRO A 312 -10.57 11.70 -14.18
CA PRO A 312 -11.38 12.79 -14.67
C PRO A 312 -12.85 12.70 -14.23
N ILE A 313 -13.39 13.81 -13.75
CA ILE A 313 -14.73 13.93 -13.16
C ILE A 313 -15.83 13.44 -14.09
N ALA A 314 -15.62 13.56 -15.41
CA ALA A 314 -16.54 13.09 -16.45
C ALA A 314 -16.85 11.59 -16.37
N TYR A 315 -15.97 10.80 -15.75
CA TYR A 315 -16.10 9.34 -15.66
C TYR A 315 -16.44 8.83 -14.25
N CYS A 316 -16.32 9.67 -13.21
CA CYS A 316 -16.41 9.22 -11.83
C CYS A 316 -17.84 8.81 -11.41
N THR A 317 -18.88 9.48 -11.90
CA THR A 317 -20.29 9.07 -11.63
C THR A 317 -20.64 7.72 -12.26
N LYS A 318 -20.01 7.38 -13.39
CA LYS A 318 -20.17 6.09 -14.07
C LYS A 318 -19.69 4.91 -13.21
N GLU A 319 -18.71 5.12 -12.33
CA GLU A 319 -18.30 4.11 -11.36
C GLU A 319 -19.45 3.78 -10.40
N ILE A 320 -20.13 4.80 -9.87
CA ILE A 320 -21.26 4.62 -8.95
C ILE A 320 -22.45 3.95 -9.64
N ASP A 321 -22.76 4.37 -10.87
CA ASP A 321 -23.82 3.74 -11.67
C ASP A 321 -23.50 2.27 -11.98
N THR A 322 -22.22 1.95 -12.24
CA THR A 322 -21.76 0.57 -12.49
C THR A 322 -21.74 -0.26 -11.21
N MET A 323 -21.38 0.34 -10.07
CA MET A 323 -21.46 -0.27 -8.75
C MET A 323 -22.90 -0.69 -8.45
N ARG A 324 -23.87 0.19 -8.74
CA ARG A 324 -25.29 -0.14 -8.57
C ARG A 324 -25.71 -1.31 -9.44
N LYS A 325 -25.31 -1.36 -10.72
CA LYS A 325 -25.59 -2.50 -11.61
C LYS A 325 -25.06 -3.82 -11.07
N ARG A 326 -23.82 -3.82 -10.53
CA ARG A 326 -23.24 -5.02 -9.89
C ARG A 326 -24.01 -5.42 -8.64
N ALA A 327 -24.37 -4.44 -7.82
CA ALA A 327 -25.17 -4.68 -6.62
C ALA A 327 -26.55 -5.29 -6.95
N ASP A 328 -27.25 -4.75 -7.95
CA ASP A 328 -28.56 -5.23 -8.37
C ASP A 328 -28.49 -6.69 -8.87
N TYR A 329 -27.45 -7.04 -9.63
CA TYR A 329 -27.22 -8.43 -10.02
C TYR A 329 -27.00 -9.33 -8.80
N LEU A 330 -26.08 -8.98 -7.89
CA LEU A 330 -25.80 -9.77 -6.69
C LEU A 330 -27.04 -9.95 -5.80
N LEU A 331 -27.87 -8.91 -5.67
CA LEU A 331 -29.15 -8.98 -4.97
C LEU A 331 -30.12 -9.97 -5.65
N SER A 332 -30.16 -9.97 -6.98
CA SER A 332 -31.06 -10.83 -7.77
C SER A 332 -30.74 -12.32 -7.62
N ILE A 333 -29.46 -12.68 -7.51
CA ILE A 333 -29.04 -14.09 -7.39
C ILE A 333 -28.93 -14.59 -5.95
N ALA A 334 -29.06 -13.71 -4.95
CA ALA A 334 -28.77 -14.06 -3.55
C ALA A 334 -29.67 -15.18 -2.98
N ASP A 335 -30.96 -15.23 -3.34
CA ASP A 335 -31.86 -16.30 -2.86
C ASP A 335 -31.40 -17.67 -3.35
N GLU A 336 -31.11 -17.77 -4.65
CA GLU A 336 -30.61 -19.00 -5.27
C GLU A 336 -29.22 -19.37 -4.75
N SER A 337 -28.34 -18.37 -4.59
CA SER A 337 -26.96 -18.56 -4.15
C SER A 337 -26.85 -19.00 -2.69
N LEU A 338 -27.83 -18.66 -1.84
CA LEU A 338 -27.79 -18.94 -0.39
C LEU A 338 -28.79 -20.01 0.08
N LYS A 339 -29.60 -20.58 -0.82
CA LYS A 339 -30.54 -21.65 -0.44
C LYS A 339 -29.83 -22.93 -0.02
N ASN A 340 -30.52 -23.75 0.77
CA ASN A 340 -30.07 -25.10 1.12
C ASN A 340 -29.94 -25.97 -0.13
N LEU A 341 -28.94 -26.84 -0.14
CA LEU A 341 -28.72 -27.80 -1.22
C LEU A 341 -29.30 -29.16 -0.81
N PRO A 342 -30.17 -29.79 -1.62
CA PRO A 342 -30.76 -31.08 -1.28
C PRO A 342 -29.72 -32.20 -1.32
N GLY A 343 -29.84 -33.16 -0.40
CA GLY A 343 -29.16 -34.46 -0.51
C GLY A 343 -29.97 -35.43 -1.38
N GLN A 344 -29.42 -36.61 -1.64
CA GLN A 344 -30.17 -37.69 -2.27
C GLN A 344 -31.29 -38.20 -1.36
N ALA A 345 -32.42 -38.58 -1.95
CA ALA A 345 -33.55 -39.15 -1.23
C ALA A 345 -33.19 -40.55 -0.68
N GLU A 346 -33.62 -40.81 0.55
CA GLU A 346 -33.45 -42.10 1.23
C GLU A 346 -34.58 -42.26 2.25
N ASP A 347 -35.28 -43.39 2.19
CA ASP A 347 -36.48 -43.61 3.01
C ASP A 347 -36.14 -43.59 4.51
N GLY A 348 -36.91 -42.80 5.27
CA GLY A 348 -36.69 -42.61 6.71
C GLY A 348 -35.56 -41.62 7.06
N PHE A 349 -34.97 -40.94 6.07
CA PHE A 349 -33.92 -39.95 6.28
C PHE A 349 -34.17 -38.63 5.56
N ARG A 350 -33.87 -37.52 6.26
CA ARG A 350 -33.81 -36.18 5.68
C ARG A 350 -32.36 -35.72 5.56
N ARG A 351 -31.91 -35.49 4.32
CA ARG A 351 -30.51 -35.20 3.97
C ARG A 351 -30.40 -33.89 3.19
N PHE A 352 -29.58 -32.96 3.65
CA PHE A 352 -29.37 -31.67 2.97
C PHE A 352 -28.09 -30.98 3.47
N LEU A 353 -27.59 -30.02 2.70
CA LEU A 353 -26.52 -29.11 3.10
C LEU A 353 -27.10 -27.72 3.34
N LYS A 354 -26.65 -27.08 4.41
CA LYS A 354 -26.94 -25.68 4.71
C LYS A 354 -25.70 -24.83 4.47
N LYS A 355 -25.90 -23.67 3.85
CA LYS A 355 -24.89 -22.62 3.71
C LYS A 355 -24.97 -21.73 4.97
N GLU A 356 -23.89 -21.72 5.75
CA GLU A 356 -23.77 -20.93 6.98
C GLU A 356 -22.72 -19.83 6.77
N PRO A 357 -22.92 -18.59 7.26
CA PRO A 357 -21.88 -17.56 7.15
C PRO A 357 -20.59 -17.99 7.87
N LEU A 358 -19.46 -17.46 7.40
CA LEU A 358 -18.14 -17.73 7.96
C LEU A 358 -17.97 -17.07 9.34
N GLY A 359 -18.33 -15.80 9.47
CA GLY A 359 -18.14 -14.98 10.68
C GLY A 359 -17.68 -13.56 10.35
N VAL A 360 -16.70 -13.04 11.10
CA VAL A 360 -16.08 -11.74 10.81
C VAL A 360 -15.21 -11.85 9.57
N THR A 361 -15.48 -11.05 8.55
CA THR A 361 -14.73 -11.00 7.29
C THR A 361 -13.90 -9.72 7.22
N LEU A 362 -12.60 -9.82 6.95
CA LEU A 362 -11.78 -8.66 6.61
C LEU A 362 -11.79 -8.47 5.09
N ILE A 363 -12.26 -7.32 4.64
CA ILE A 363 -12.26 -6.91 3.22
C ILE A 363 -11.27 -5.76 3.06
N SER A 364 -10.19 -5.97 2.31
CA SER A 364 -9.15 -4.98 2.04
C SER A 364 -9.13 -4.63 0.55
N THR A 365 -9.37 -3.37 0.21
CA THR A 365 -9.62 -2.96 -1.20
C THR A 365 -8.58 -1.99 -1.74
N ALA A 366 -8.32 -2.06 -3.05
CA ALA A 366 -7.45 -1.15 -3.78
C ALA A 366 -8.12 0.21 -4.05
N TRP A 367 -7.33 1.17 -4.49
CA TRP A 367 -7.74 2.57 -4.72
C TRP A 367 -8.24 2.87 -6.13
N ASN A 368 -8.00 1.98 -7.09
CA ASN A 368 -8.22 2.27 -8.51
C ASN A 368 -9.70 2.22 -8.91
N TYR A 369 -10.52 1.33 -8.35
CA TYR A 369 -11.98 1.35 -8.52
C TYR A 369 -12.65 1.12 -7.16
N PRO A 370 -12.55 2.10 -6.25
CA PRO A 370 -12.84 1.92 -4.83
C PRO A 370 -14.25 1.41 -4.55
N TYR A 371 -15.27 1.87 -5.30
CA TYR A 371 -16.65 1.43 -5.11
C TYR A 371 -16.92 0.08 -5.79
N LEU A 372 -16.39 -0.14 -6.99
CA LEU A 372 -16.59 -1.40 -7.72
C LEU A 372 -15.92 -2.59 -7.03
N ILE A 373 -14.68 -2.42 -6.57
CA ILE A 373 -13.95 -3.47 -5.88
C ILE A 373 -14.64 -3.79 -4.55
N THR A 374 -15.03 -2.75 -3.80
CA THR A 374 -15.67 -2.95 -2.50
C THR A 374 -17.02 -3.64 -2.63
N VAL A 375 -17.87 -3.25 -3.59
CA VAL A 375 -19.22 -3.83 -3.72
C VAL A 375 -19.20 -5.33 -4.06
N ASN A 376 -18.21 -5.76 -4.85
CA ASN A 376 -18.06 -7.15 -5.30
C ASN A 376 -17.96 -8.13 -4.12
N THR A 377 -17.39 -7.70 -3.00
CA THR A 377 -17.16 -8.55 -1.82
C THR A 377 -18.00 -8.15 -0.62
N LEU A 378 -18.32 -6.86 -0.47
CA LEU A 378 -19.10 -6.34 0.67
C LEU A 378 -20.52 -6.89 0.66
N LEU A 379 -21.18 -6.87 -0.50
CA LEU A 379 -22.57 -7.31 -0.61
C LEU A 379 -22.72 -8.81 -0.37
N PRO A 380 -21.94 -9.70 -1.02
CA PRO A 380 -22.04 -11.13 -0.74
C PRO A 380 -21.74 -11.46 0.71
N ALA A 381 -20.76 -10.80 1.35
CA ALA A 381 -20.46 -10.97 2.76
C ALA A 381 -21.66 -10.65 3.65
N LEU A 382 -22.24 -9.45 3.51
CA LEU A 382 -23.37 -9.00 4.31
C LEU A 382 -24.62 -9.86 4.04
N LEU A 383 -24.96 -10.11 2.79
CA LEU A 383 -26.13 -10.93 2.42
C LEU A 383 -26.04 -12.38 2.93
N ALA A 384 -24.85 -12.97 2.92
CA ALA A 384 -24.61 -14.29 3.52
C ALA A 384 -24.76 -14.29 5.06
N GLY A 385 -24.74 -13.12 5.70
CA GLY A 385 -24.90 -12.94 7.14
C GLY A 385 -23.58 -12.80 7.91
N ASN A 386 -22.48 -12.48 7.22
CA ASN A 386 -21.20 -12.15 7.85
C ASN A 386 -21.20 -10.71 8.38
N THR A 387 -20.35 -10.44 9.35
CA THR A 387 -19.96 -9.06 9.67
C THR A 387 -18.65 -8.73 8.96
N VAL A 388 -18.40 -7.45 8.71
CA VAL A 388 -17.31 -6.97 7.87
C VAL A 388 -16.46 -5.95 8.61
N LEU A 389 -15.15 -6.18 8.58
CA LEU A 389 -14.13 -5.17 8.82
C LEU A 389 -13.64 -4.71 7.44
N LEU A 390 -13.96 -3.48 7.06
CA LEU A 390 -13.55 -2.88 5.80
C LEU A 390 -12.25 -2.12 6.01
N ARG A 391 -11.22 -2.43 5.22
CA ARG A 391 -9.99 -1.67 5.11
C ARG A 391 -9.90 -1.08 3.70
N PRO A 392 -10.29 0.19 3.49
CA PRO A 392 -10.06 0.85 2.21
C PRO A 392 -8.57 1.11 2.01
N SER A 393 -8.17 1.36 0.76
CA SER A 393 -6.83 1.87 0.47
C SER A 393 -6.59 3.20 1.20
N PRO A 394 -5.38 3.42 1.78
CA PRO A 394 -4.97 4.71 2.35
C PRO A 394 -4.98 5.87 1.34
N GLN A 395 -5.02 5.56 0.05
CA GLN A 395 -5.12 6.55 -1.03
C GLN A 395 -6.57 7.00 -1.32
N THR A 396 -7.59 6.19 -0.96
CA THR A 396 -9.01 6.55 -1.15
C THR A 396 -9.83 6.24 0.12
N PRO A 397 -9.46 6.76 1.30
CA PRO A 397 -10.05 6.35 2.57
C PRO A 397 -11.50 6.81 2.75
N LEU A 398 -11.90 7.93 2.12
CA LEU A 398 -13.24 8.51 2.33
C LEU A 398 -14.38 7.56 1.94
N LEU A 399 -14.16 6.67 0.96
CA LEU A 399 -15.18 5.67 0.55
C LEU A 399 -15.67 4.86 1.76
N GLY A 400 -14.76 4.51 2.67
CA GLY A 400 -15.04 3.64 3.80
C GLY A 400 -15.89 4.34 4.84
N GLU A 401 -15.58 5.61 5.13
CA GLU A 401 -16.38 6.47 6.01
C GLU A 401 -17.79 6.65 5.45
N ARG A 402 -17.90 6.91 4.14
CA ARG A 402 -19.19 7.05 3.44
C ARG A 402 -20.01 5.77 3.53
N LEU A 403 -19.43 4.61 3.19
CA LEU A 403 -20.16 3.34 3.24
C LEU A 403 -20.62 2.99 4.66
N VAL A 404 -19.77 3.16 5.67
CA VAL A 404 -20.18 2.92 7.07
C VAL A 404 -21.35 3.82 7.45
N SER A 405 -21.26 5.12 7.16
CA SER A 405 -22.32 6.08 7.47
C SER A 405 -23.63 5.76 6.74
N TYR A 406 -23.59 5.48 5.43
CA TYR A 406 -24.77 5.20 4.63
C TYR A 406 -25.45 3.88 5.01
N PHE A 407 -24.68 2.84 5.34
CA PHE A 407 -25.26 1.58 5.81
C PHE A 407 -25.87 1.73 7.21
N GLN A 408 -25.26 2.52 8.10
CA GLN A 408 -25.85 2.85 9.40
C GLN A 408 -27.16 3.61 9.25
N GLU A 409 -27.21 4.62 8.38
CA GLU A 409 -28.42 5.38 8.05
C GLU A 409 -29.53 4.47 7.48
N ALA A 410 -29.15 3.49 6.66
CA ALA A 410 -30.06 2.48 6.11
C ALA A 410 -30.60 1.47 7.14
N GLY A 411 -30.10 1.50 8.38
CA GLY A 411 -30.52 0.63 9.48
C GLY A 411 -29.68 -0.63 9.64
N LEU A 412 -28.47 -0.68 9.09
CA LEU A 412 -27.53 -1.77 9.37
C LEU A 412 -27.20 -1.77 10.88
N PRO A 413 -27.29 -2.92 11.58
CA PRO A 413 -27.00 -2.96 13.01
C PRO A 413 -25.56 -2.52 13.32
N THR A 414 -25.39 -1.89 14.47
CA THR A 414 -24.08 -1.44 14.97
C THR A 414 -23.06 -2.58 14.97
N ASN A 415 -21.82 -2.27 14.59
CA ASN A 415 -20.67 -3.18 14.50
C ASN A 415 -20.74 -4.28 13.42
N VAL A 416 -21.80 -4.33 12.60
CA VAL A 416 -21.88 -5.27 11.46
C VAL A 416 -20.94 -4.86 10.33
N LEU A 417 -20.84 -3.57 10.01
CA LEU A 417 -19.84 -3.02 9.12
C LEU A 417 -19.01 -2.00 9.91
N GLN A 418 -17.70 -2.23 10.00
CA GLN A 418 -16.76 -1.37 10.71
C GLN A 418 -15.56 -1.05 9.81
N LEU A 419 -14.90 0.07 10.10
CA LEU A 419 -13.80 0.59 9.30
C LEU A 419 -12.47 0.38 10.02
N LEU A 420 -11.42 0.02 9.27
CA LEU A 420 -10.04 -0.01 9.72
C LEU A 420 -9.21 0.88 8.80
N HIS A 421 -8.67 1.98 9.33
CA HIS A 421 -7.73 2.83 8.62
C HIS A 421 -6.32 2.30 8.86
N VAL A 422 -5.79 1.47 7.96
CA VAL A 422 -4.48 0.83 8.18
C VAL A 422 -3.42 1.39 7.24
N GLY A 423 -2.49 2.17 7.78
CA GLY A 423 -1.39 2.83 7.04
C GLY A 423 -0.09 2.03 7.00
N SER A 424 0.04 0.99 7.81
CA SER A 424 1.24 0.15 7.89
C SER A 424 0.94 -1.30 7.48
N LEU A 425 1.76 -1.85 6.59
CA LEU A 425 1.65 -3.25 6.18
C LEU A 425 1.96 -4.21 7.34
N ASP A 426 2.87 -3.83 8.25
CA ASP A 426 3.19 -4.65 9.43
C ASP A 426 1.99 -4.73 10.39
N VAL A 427 1.27 -3.62 10.58
CA VAL A 427 0.03 -3.61 11.37
C VAL A 427 -1.04 -4.46 10.69
N LEU A 428 -1.18 -4.36 9.36
CA LEU A 428 -2.12 -5.19 8.61
C LEU A 428 -1.82 -6.69 8.78
N ASP A 429 -0.55 -7.10 8.75
CA ASP A 429 -0.14 -8.48 8.96
C ASP A 429 -0.55 -9.01 10.34
N GLU A 430 -0.46 -8.18 11.39
CA GLU A 430 -0.91 -8.55 12.72
C GLU A 430 -2.44 -8.58 12.82
N ILE A 431 -3.13 -7.65 12.17
CA ILE A 431 -4.61 -7.62 12.11
C ILE A 431 -5.13 -8.89 11.45
N VAL A 432 -4.58 -9.30 10.30
CA VAL A 432 -5.07 -10.50 9.58
C VAL A 432 -4.82 -11.80 10.36
N ARG A 433 -3.98 -11.77 11.41
CA ARG A 433 -3.76 -12.91 12.32
C ARG A 433 -4.77 -12.99 13.46
N LEU A 434 -5.61 -11.97 13.66
CA LEU A 434 -6.60 -11.95 14.73
C LEU A 434 -7.57 -13.13 14.63
N PRO A 435 -7.76 -13.93 15.70
CA PRO A 435 -8.53 -15.17 15.66
C PRO A 435 -10.00 -14.96 15.30
N GLN A 436 -10.55 -13.77 15.54
CA GLN A 436 -11.92 -13.38 15.21
C GLN A 436 -12.17 -13.38 13.69
N ILE A 437 -11.17 -12.98 12.88
CA ILE A 437 -11.30 -12.91 11.42
C ILE A 437 -11.38 -14.32 10.85
N LYS A 438 -12.45 -14.63 10.10
CA LYS A 438 -12.74 -15.95 9.52
C LYS A 438 -12.58 -16.01 8.00
N LEU A 439 -12.37 -14.87 7.36
CA LEU A 439 -12.08 -14.74 5.92
C LEU A 439 -11.25 -13.47 5.72
N VAL A 440 -10.24 -13.54 4.85
CA VAL A 440 -9.53 -12.37 4.33
C VAL A 440 -9.80 -12.27 2.83
N SER A 441 -10.48 -11.21 2.41
CA SER A 441 -10.65 -10.87 0.99
C SER A 441 -9.80 -9.65 0.67
N PHE A 442 -8.89 -9.78 -0.29
CA PHE A 442 -7.95 -8.73 -0.67
C PHE A 442 -7.97 -8.51 -2.17
N THR A 443 -8.10 -7.26 -2.57
CA THR A 443 -7.85 -6.81 -3.94
C THR A 443 -6.71 -5.80 -3.92
N GLY A 444 -5.67 -6.01 -4.72
CA GLY A 444 -4.49 -5.14 -4.75
C GLY A 444 -3.32 -5.74 -5.53
N SER A 445 -2.09 -5.31 -5.24
CA SER A 445 -0.92 -5.82 -5.96
C SER A 445 -0.61 -7.28 -5.62
N THR A 446 0.02 -7.99 -6.56
CA THR A 446 0.46 -9.38 -6.35
C THR A 446 1.38 -9.53 -5.16
N ALA A 447 2.34 -8.62 -4.98
CA ALA A 447 3.24 -8.60 -3.81
C ALA A 447 2.46 -8.44 -2.49
N GLY A 448 1.43 -7.59 -2.46
CA GLY A 448 0.56 -7.43 -1.29
C GLY A 448 -0.26 -8.67 -0.99
N GLY A 449 -0.77 -9.34 -2.04
CA GLY A 449 -1.50 -10.60 -1.91
C GLY A 449 -0.65 -11.73 -1.35
N ILE A 450 0.57 -11.89 -1.86
CA ILE A 450 1.55 -12.87 -1.36
C ILE A 450 1.85 -12.60 0.12
N ARG A 451 2.15 -11.35 0.48
CA ARG A 451 2.43 -10.98 1.87
C ARG A 451 1.27 -11.32 2.81
N LEU A 452 0.03 -11.01 2.43
CA LEU A 452 -1.15 -11.35 3.23
C LEU A 452 -1.36 -12.87 3.35
N ARG A 453 -1.09 -13.62 2.29
CA ARG A 453 -1.11 -15.09 2.31
C ARG A 453 -0.06 -15.64 3.27
N GLU A 454 1.15 -15.11 3.28
CA GLU A 454 2.20 -15.47 4.24
C GLU A 454 1.79 -15.14 5.68
N ALA A 455 1.23 -13.95 5.91
CA ALA A 455 0.76 -13.51 7.22
C ALA A 455 -0.36 -14.41 7.77
N THR A 456 -1.16 -15.03 6.90
CA THR A 456 -2.25 -15.96 7.26
C THR A 456 -1.84 -17.43 7.22
N ALA A 457 -0.63 -17.79 6.77
CA ALA A 457 -0.22 -19.17 6.50
C ALA A 457 -0.26 -20.12 7.73
N ARG A 458 -0.20 -19.58 8.96
CA ARG A 458 -0.35 -20.35 10.20
C ARG A 458 -1.80 -20.53 10.65
N ARG A 459 -2.77 -20.09 9.85
CA ARG A 459 -4.20 -20.15 10.14
C ARG A 459 -4.92 -20.93 9.04
N VAL A 460 -5.96 -21.67 9.43
CA VAL A 460 -6.86 -22.33 8.48
C VAL A 460 -8.05 -21.40 8.22
N VAL A 461 -7.79 -20.32 7.50
CA VAL A 461 -8.82 -19.36 7.06
C VAL A 461 -8.79 -19.26 5.54
N PRO A 462 -9.97 -19.17 4.87
CA PRO A 462 -10.02 -18.88 3.46
C PRO A 462 -9.41 -17.50 3.19
N VAL A 463 -8.73 -17.40 2.04
CA VAL A 463 -8.21 -16.16 1.49
C VAL A 463 -8.72 -16.03 0.07
N ASN A 464 -9.37 -14.90 -0.22
CA ASN A 464 -9.80 -14.52 -1.57
C ASN A 464 -8.86 -13.40 -2.04
N LEU A 465 -8.17 -13.62 -3.16
CA LEU A 465 -7.16 -12.72 -3.71
C LEU A 465 -7.52 -12.35 -5.14
N GLU A 466 -7.67 -11.05 -5.39
CA GLU A 466 -7.74 -10.47 -6.73
C GLU A 466 -6.52 -9.57 -6.93
N LEU A 467 -5.57 -10.02 -7.75
CA LEU A 467 -4.25 -9.44 -7.83
C LEU A 467 -4.01 -8.77 -9.20
N GLY A 468 -2.75 -8.43 -9.49
CA GLY A 468 -2.38 -7.71 -10.71
C GLY A 468 -2.65 -8.51 -11.99
N GLY A 469 -2.71 -7.79 -13.10
CA GLY A 469 -2.78 -8.33 -14.45
C GLY A 469 -1.51 -8.03 -15.24
N ASN A 470 -1.47 -8.50 -16.48
CA ASN A 470 -0.58 -8.01 -17.52
C ASN A 470 -1.24 -8.35 -18.86
N ASP A 471 -2.43 -7.78 -19.01
CA ASP A 471 -3.49 -8.35 -19.82
C ASP A 471 -3.18 -8.19 -21.31
N PRO A 472 -3.09 -9.31 -22.05
CA PRO A 472 -2.75 -9.26 -23.45
C PRO A 472 -3.97 -9.07 -24.36
N ALA A 473 -3.76 -8.37 -25.46
CA ALA A 473 -4.70 -8.28 -26.58
C ALA A 473 -4.05 -8.81 -27.86
N TYR A 474 -4.76 -9.65 -28.63
CA TYR A 474 -4.32 -10.08 -29.95
C TYR A 474 -5.24 -9.58 -31.05
N VAL A 475 -4.67 -8.89 -32.05
CA VAL A 475 -5.38 -8.37 -33.22
C VAL A 475 -5.04 -9.20 -34.45
N ARG A 476 -6.04 -9.96 -34.92
CA ARG A 476 -5.94 -10.85 -36.08
C ARG A 476 -5.98 -10.08 -37.40
N PRO A 477 -5.44 -10.65 -38.50
CA PRO A 477 -5.35 -9.95 -39.79
C PRO A 477 -6.71 -9.56 -40.38
N ASP A 478 -7.79 -10.21 -39.97
CA ASP A 478 -9.15 -9.94 -40.44
C ASP A 478 -9.89 -8.87 -39.60
N ALA A 479 -9.27 -8.35 -38.54
CA ALA A 479 -9.86 -7.39 -37.64
C ALA A 479 -10.21 -6.05 -38.33
N ASP A 480 -11.19 -5.33 -37.78
CA ASP A 480 -11.45 -3.94 -38.16
C ASP A 480 -10.42 -3.01 -37.51
N VAL A 481 -9.32 -2.75 -38.21
CA VAL A 481 -8.14 -2.07 -37.64
C VAL A 481 -8.48 -0.74 -36.96
N ALA A 482 -9.30 0.11 -37.59
CA ALA A 482 -9.62 1.43 -37.04
C ALA A 482 -10.47 1.32 -35.77
N TYR A 483 -11.49 0.46 -35.79
CA TYR A 483 -12.31 0.21 -34.60
C TYR A 483 -11.49 -0.40 -33.46
N VAL A 484 -10.70 -1.43 -33.75
CA VAL A 484 -9.92 -2.15 -32.74
C VAL A 484 -8.83 -1.27 -32.13
N ALA A 485 -8.12 -0.48 -32.95
CA ALA A 485 -7.14 0.47 -32.44
C ALA A 485 -7.77 1.45 -31.44
N ALA A 486 -8.96 1.98 -31.75
CA ALA A 486 -9.66 2.88 -30.84
C ALA A 486 -10.05 2.22 -29.51
N GLN A 487 -10.56 0.97 -29.56
CA GLN A 487 -10.92 0.24 -28.33
C GLN A 487 -9.69 -0.13 -27.48
N LEU A 488 -8.57 -0.52 -28.11
CA LEU A 488 -7.37 -0.90 -27.38
C LEU A 488 -6.61 0.30 -26.80
N VAL A 489 -6.63 1.45 -27.48
CA VAL A 489 -6.12 2.70 -26.90
C VAL A 489 -6.94 3.07 -25.66
N ASP A 490 -8.27 3.00 -25.71
CA ASP A 490 -9.10 3.25 -24.52
C ASP A 490 -8.82 2.23 -23.41
N GLY A 491 -8.76 0.94 -23.74
CA GLY A 491 -8.47 -0.12 -22.78
C GLY A 491 -7.08 -0.04 -22.13
N ALA A 492 -6.10 0.59 -22.77
CA ALA A 492 -4.77 0.81 -22.20
C ALA A 492 -4.64 2.13 -21.43
N ILE A 493 -5.36 3.18 -21.82
CA ILE A 493 -5.12 4.55 -21.34
C ILE A 493 -6.21 5.06 -20.38
N PHE A 494 -7.42 4.48 -20.38
CA PHE A 494 -8.49 4.87 -19.47
C PHE A 494 -8.04 4.77 -18.01
N ASN A 495 -8.49 5.72 -17.17
CA ASN A 495 -8.02 5.88 -15.78
C ASN A 495 -6.48 6.06 -15.67
N SER A 496 -5.85 6.61 -16.72
CA SER A 496 -4.40 6.72 -16.87
C SER A 496 -3.70 5.35 -16.79
N GLY A 497 -4.33 4.31 -17.35
CA GLY A 497 -3.84 2.93 -17.38
C GLY A 497 -3.83 2.21 -16.02
N GLN A 498 -4.45 2.80 -15.00
CA GLN A 498 -4.44 2.26 -13.64
C GLN A 498 -5.67 1.37 -13.40
N SER A 499 -5.74 0.24 -14.09
CA SER A 499 -6.78 -0.79 -13.94
C SER A 499 -6.11 -2.16 -13.88
N CYS A 500 -6.60 -3.06 -13.03
CA CYS A 500 -6.06 -4.43 -13.00
C CYS A 500 -6.34 -5.19 -14.30
N CYS A 501 -7.35 -4.78 -15.07
CA CYS A 501 -7.68 -5.32 -16.37
C CYS A 501 -7.45 -4.34 -17.54
N ALA A 502 -6.57 -3.35 -17.34
CA ALA A 502 -6.08 -2.52 -18.43
C ALA A 502 -5.28 -3.38 -19.41
N ILE A 503 -5.36 -3.05 -20.70
CA ILE A 503 -4.51 -3.68 -21.71
C ILE A 503 -3.07 -3.23 -21.52
N GLU A 504 -2.20 -4.18 -21.20
CA GLU A 504 -0.78 -3.93 -20.91
C GLU A 504 0.12 -4.43 -22.04
N ARG A 505 -0.34 -5.37 -22.89
CA ARG A 505 0.45 -5.92 -24.01
C ARG A 505 -0.42 -6.13 -25.24
N VAL A 506 -0.05 -5.55 -26.37
CA VAL A 506 -0.81 -5.70 -27.63
C VAL A 506 0.01 -6.46 -28.65
N TYR A 507 -0.53 -7.55 -29.17
CA TYR A 507 0.03 -8.34 -30.27
C TYR A 507 -0.78 -8.07 -31.53
N VAL A 508 -0.11 -7.71 -32.62
CA VAL A 508 -0.79 -7.41 -33.88
C VAL A 508 -0.17 -8.22 -35.00
N HIS A 509 -1.02 -8.89 -35.78
CA HIS A 509 -0.57 -9.67 -36.92
C HIS A 509 0.18 -8.81 -37.95
N ALA A 510 1.27 -9.34 -38.50
CA ALA A 510 2.21 -8.62 -39.36
C ALA A 510 1.53 -7.91 -40.55
N ASP A 511 0.52 -8.53 -41.15
CA ASP A 511 -0.22 -8.01 -42.31
C ASP A 511 -0.94 -6.67 -42.06
N ILE A 512 -1.29 -6.38 -40.80
CA ILE A 512 -2.04 -5.18 -40.42
C ILE A 512 -1.31 -4.30 -39.40
N TYR A 513 -0.09 -4.67 -39.00
CA TYR A 513 0.66 -4.00 -37.94
C TYR A 513 0.84 -2.50 -38.21
N ASP A 514 1.36 -2.13 -39.38
CA ASP A 514 1.65 -0.71 -39.68
C ASP A 514 0.35 0.12 -39.76
N ALA A 515 -0.73 -0.46 -40.30
CA ALA A 515 -2.05 0.17 -40.34
C ALA A 515 -2.62 0.37 -38.92
N PHE A 516 -2.45 -0.63 -38.04
CA PHE A 516 -2.88 -0.54 -36.64
C PHE A 516 -2.14 0.55 -35.88
N ILE A 517 -0.81 0.64 -36.02
CA ILE A 517 -0.02 1.71 -35.38
C ILE A 517 -0.51 3.09 -35.84
N SER A 518 -0.77 3.27 -37.14
CA SER A 518 -1.29 4.54 -37.66
C SER A 518 -2.66 4.91 -37.07
N GLU A 519 -3.59 3.96 -36.95
CA GLU A 519 -4.91 4.23 -36.36
C GLU A 519 -4.82 4.42 -34.82
N ALA A 520 -3.92 3.70 -34.14
CA ALA A 520 -3.68 3.90 -32.70
C ALA A 520 -3.10 5.30 -32.40
N GLN A 521 -2.14 5.77 -33.21
CA GLN A 521 -1.62 7.13 -33.14
C GLN A 521 -2.72 8.16 -33.38
N LYS A 522 -3.59 7.92 -34.36
CA LYS A 522 -4.71 8.81 -34.67
C LYS A 522 -5.69 8.90 -33.51
N GLU A 523 -6.10 7.77 -32.92
CA GLU A 523 -6.96 7.78 -31.74
C GLU A 523 -6.29 8.49 -30.56
N LEU A 524 -5.05 8.12 -30.23
CA LEU A 524 -4.33 8.67 -29.08
C LEU A 524 -4.11 10.18 -29.20
N SER A 525 -4.02 10.71 -30.43
CA SER A 525 -3.92 12.17 -30.68
C SER A 525 -5.16 12.95 -30.22
N THR A 526 -6.30 12.29 -30.01
CA THR A 526 -7.54 12.92 -29.56
C THR A 526 -7.62 13.09 -28.03
N TYR A 527 -6.76 12.39 -27.28
CA TYR A 527 -6.76 12.40 -25.82
C TYR A 527 -6.28 13.76 -25.28
N LYS A 528 -6.81 14.14 -24.12
CA LYS A 528 -6.50 15.39 -23.42
C LYS A 528 -6.02 15.07 -22.02
N LEU A 529 -4.70 15.22 -21.81
CA LEU A 529 -4.07 15.14 -20.51
C LEU A 529 -4.22 16.48 -19.78
N GLY A 530 -4.72 16.47 -18.54
CA GLY A 530 -4.85 17.72 -17.79
C GLY A 530 -5.61 17.58 -16.48
N ASP A 531 -6.01 18.74 -15.94
CA ASP A 531 -6.75 18.83 -14.68
C ASP A 531 -8.01 17.93 -14.72
N PRO A 532 -8.12 16.93 -13.82
CA PRO A 532 -9.24 15.99 -13.85
C PRO A 532 -10.58 16.60 -13.44
N THR A 533 -10.61 17.83 -12.89
CA THR A 533 -11.86 18.55 -12.62
C THR A 533 -12.48 19.19 -13.87
N ASN A 534 -11.71 19.30 -14.96
CA ASN A 534 -12.22 19.79 -16.24
C ASN A 534 -12.94 18.66 -16.98
N LYS A 535 -14.22 18.87 -17.33
CA LYS A 535 -15.06 17.88 -18.02
C LYS A 535 -14.56 17.47 -19.41
N SER A 536 -13.66 18.24 -20.02
CA SER A 536 -13.06 17.92 -21.31
C SER A 536 -11.78 17.08 -21.22
N THR A 537 -11.23 16.90 -20.01
CA THR A 537 -10.06 16.06 -19.76
C THR A 537 -10.44 14.59 -19.93
N THR A 538 -9.65 13.84 -20.71
CA THR A 538 -9.83 12.40 -20.89
C THR A 538 -8.83 11.58 -20.08
N THR A 539 -7.67 12.17 -19.74
CA THR A 539 -6.60 11.52 -18.98
C THR A 539 -6.13 12.44 -17.84
N GLY A 540 -6.13 11.91 -16.63
CA GLY A 540 -5.69 12.63 -15.43
C GLY A 540 -4.25 12.29 -15.03
N PRO A 541 -3.79 12.74 -13.85
CA PRO A 541 -2.49 12.33 -13.31
C PRO A 541 -2.47 10.83 -12.96
N VAL A 542 -1.27 10.25 -12.89
CA VAL A 542 -1.04 8.97 -12.22
C VAL A 542 -1.04 9.16 -10.71
N ILE A 543 -1.28 8.10 -9.94
CA ILE A 543 -1.71 8.19 -8.55
C ILE A 543 -0.68 8.83 -7.59
N SER A 544 0.62 8.74 -7.89
CA SER A 544 1.68 9.23 -7.01
C SER A 544 2.98 9.50 -7.75
N LYS A 545 3.91 10.22 -7.11
CA LYS A 545 5.29 10.37 -7.61
C LYS A 545 6.01 9.04 -7.77
N GLN A 546 5.76 8.08 -6.88
CA GLN A 546 6.36 6.75 -6.97
C GLN A 546 5.82 5.99 -8.19
N ALA A 547 4.52 6.09 -8.47
CA ALA A 547 3.93 5.51 -9.68
C ALA A 547 4.52 6.16 -10.93
N LEU A 548 4.66 7.49 -10.95
CA LEU A 548 5.31 8.21 -12.04
C LEU A 548 6.73 7.71 -12.30
N ALA A 549 7.54 7.55 -11.26
CA ALA A 549 8.90 7.05 -11.37
C ALA A 549 8.95 5.60 -11.88
N ASN A 550 8.04 4.73 -11.40
CA ASN A 550 7.97 3.34 -11.83
C ASN A 550 7.57 3.20 -13.31
N ILE A 551 6.56 3.96 -13.74
CA ILE A 551 6.13 3.91 -15.14
C ILE A 551 7.25 4.45 -16.04
N GLN A 552 7.94 5.51 -15.62
CA GLN A 552 9.07 6.04 -16.37
C GLN A 552 10.22 5.03 -16.47
N SER A 553 10.52 4.26 -15.41
CA SER A 553 11.58 3.24 -15.49
C SER A 553 11.23 2.09 -16.44
N HIS A 554 9.96 1.69 -16.53
CA HIS A 554 9.49 0.71 -17.52
C HIS A 554 9.67 1.23 -18.95
N ILE A 555 9.35 2.50 -19.20
CA ILE A 555 9.53 3.15 -20.51
C ILE A 555 11.03 3.22 -20.85
N ASP A 556 11.86 3.68 -19.92
CA ASP A 556 13.31 3.83 -20.12
C ASP A 556 13.98 2.48 -20.39
N ASP A 557 13.59 1.41 -19.68
CA ASP A 557 14.04 0.04 -19.94
C ASP A 557 13.72 -0.38 -21.38
N ALA A 558 12.45 -0.23 -21.80
CA ALA A 558 12.01 -0.59 -23.13
C ALA A 558 12.80 0.18 -24.21
N LEU A 559 12.94 1.49 -24.07
CA LEU A 559 13.71 2.33 -25.01
C LEU A 559 15.18 1.93 -25.07
N SER A 560 15.80 1.64 -23.92
CA SER A 560 17.20 1.20 -23.86
C SER A 560 17.45 -0.13 -24.56
N LYS A 561 16.41 -0.98 -24.65
CA LYS A 561 16.42 -2.29 -25.33
C LYS A 561 15.91 -2.21 -26.78
N GLY A 562 15.68 -1.02 -27.31
CA GLY A 562 15.36 -0.80 -28.72
C GLY A 562 13.89 -0.58 -29.04
N ALA A 563 13.01 -0.44 -28.05
CA ALA A 563 11.66 0.05 -28.31
C ALA A 563 11.68 1.46 -28.91
N VAL A 564 10.64 1.81 -29.65
CA VAL A 564 10.48 3.12 -30.27
C VAL A 564 9.24 3.80 -29.70
N ASP A 565 9.42 5.00 -29.15
CA ASP A 565 8.31 5.88 -28.77
C ASP A 565 7.59 6.37 -30.03
N SER A 566 6.42 5.79 -30.28
CA SER A 566 5.55 6.10 -31.42
C SER A 566 4.39 6.99 -31.02
N THR A 567 4.47 7.68 -29.88
CA THR A 567 3.43 8.58 -29.39
C THR A 567 3.21 9.73 -30.39
N PRO A 568 1.95 10.03 -30.79
CA PRO A 568 1.66 11.13 -31.70
C PRO A 568 1.95 12.48 -31.04
N GLN A 569 2.16 13.51 -31.87
CA GLN A 569 2.20 14.88 -31.36
C GLN A 569 0.84 15.27 -30.81
N ASN A 570 0.82 15.80 -29.58
CA ASN A 570 -0.36 16.31 -28.93
C ASN A 570 0.06 17.46 -28.00
N ALA A 571 -0.60 18.61 -28.11
CA ALA A 571 -0.24 19.79 -27.33
C ALA A 571 -0.26 19.51 -25.82
N THR A 572 -1.28 18.80 -25.33
CA THR A 572 -1.46 18.50 -23.91
C THR A 572 -0.44 17.52 -23.35
N PHE A 573 0.19 16.70 -24.20
CA PHE A 573 1.26 15.78 -23.77
C PHE A 573 2.59 16.50 -23.54
N THR A 574 2.76 17.67 -24.16
CA THR A 574 3.98 18.51 -24.03
C THR A 574 3.84 19.66 -23.04
N SER A 575 2.61 19.97 -22.62
CA SER A 575 2.30 21.09 -21.71
C SER A 575 1.50 20.60 -20.50
N THR A 576 2.05 19.63 -19.77
CA THR A 576 1.41 19.12 -18.56
C THR A 576 1.34 20.20 -17.47
N PRO A 577 0.35 20.14 -16.56
CA PRO A 577 0.32 21.01 -15.39
C PRO A 577 1.65 20.93 -14.60
N ALA A 578 2.06 22.08 -14.02
CA ALA A 578 3.34 22.20 -13.33
C ALA A 578 3.39 21.47 -11.98
N GLU A 579 2.25 21.34 -11.33
CA GLU A 579 2.08 20.58 -10.09
C GLU A 579 1.37 19.26 -10.37
N GLY A 580 1.55 18.27 -9.50
CA GLY A 580 0.93 16.94 -9.63
C GLY A 580 1.78 15.93 -10.38
N ASN A 581 1.20 14.75 -10.60
CA ASN A 581 1.90 13.56 -11.09
C ASN A 581 1.39 13.22 -12.50
N TYR A 582 1.62 14.12 -13.46
CA TYR A 582 1.11 13.97 -14.82
C TYR A 582 2.12 13.22 -15.71
N MET A 583 1.61 12.29 -16.52
CA MET A 583 2.39 11.54 -17.48
C MET A 583 1.65 11.49 -18.82
N ALA A 584 2.36 11.87 -19.88
CA ALA A 584 1.86 11.68 -21.24
C ALA A 584 1.66 10.18 -21.51
N PRO A 585 0.51 9.77 -22.06
CA PRO A 585 0.35 8.42 -22.60
C PRO A 585 1.48 8.06 -23.56
N LYS A 586 1.92 6.80 -23.53
CA LYS A 586 2.99 6.29 -24.38
C LYS A 586 2.51 5.15 -25.27
N LEU A 587 2.77 5.27 -26.57
CA LEU A 587 2.64 4.17 -27.52
C LEU A 587 4.04 3.66 -27.86
N LEU A 588 4.39 2.45 -27.42
CA LEU A 588 5.69 1.85 -27.67
C LEU A 588 5.60 0.79 -28.76
N THR A 589 6.45 0.89 -29.78
CA THR A 589 6.57 -0.12 -30.84
C THR A 589 7.95 -0.76 -30.82
N ASN A 590 8.16 -1.81 -31.62
CA ASN A 590 9.39 -2.59 -31.62
C ASN A 590 9.74 -3.15 -30.22
N VAL A 591 8.69 -3.53 -29.47
CA VAL A 591 8.82 -4.12 -28.13
C VAL A 591 9.04 -5.64 -28.23
N SER A 592 9.66 -6.22 -27.21
CA SER A 592 9.88 -7.66 -27.08
C SER A 592 9.74 -8.10 -25.62
N HIS A 593 9.61 -9.40 -25.38
CA HIS A 593 9.52 -9.98 -24.03
C HIS A 593 10.80 -9.82 -23.17
N ASP A 594 11.88 -9.29 -23.74
CA ASP A 594 13.06 -8.89 -22.98
C ASP A 594 12.85 -7.56 -22.21
N MET A 595 11.77 -6.84 -22.50
CA MET A 595 11.44 -5.54 -21.92
C MET A 595 10.46 -5.68 -20.75
N ILE A 596 10.66 -4.87 -19.71
CA ILE A 596 9.83 -4.93 -18.48
C ILE A 596 8.35 -4.70 -18.80
N THR A 597 8.01 -3.76 -19.70
CA THR A 597 6.63 -3.49 -20.14
C THR A 597 5.91 -4.69 -20.74
N MET A 598 6.64 -5.72 -21.19
CA MET A 598 6.08 -6.94 -21.75
C MET A 598 6.03 -8.11 -20.75
N ARG A 599 6.54 -7.91 -19.51
CA ARG A 599 6.65 -8.97 -18.47
C ARG A 599 5.93 -8.59 -17.17
N GLU A 600 6.01 -7.34 -16.77
CA GLU A 600 5.48 -6.82 -15.51
C GLU A 600 4.30 -5.87 -15.76
N GLU A 601 3.42 -5.73 -14.78
CA GLU A 601 2.31 -4.77 -14.79
C GLU A 601 2.87 -3.35 -14.70
N THR A 602 2.64 -2.51 -15.72
CA THR A 602 3.11 -1.11 -15.70
C THR A 602 2.17 -0.25 -14.86
N PHE A 603 0.87 -0.54 -14.89
CA PHE A 603 -0.17 0.17 -14.14
C PHE A 603 -0.15 1.68 -14.40
N GLY A 604 0.01 2.04 -15.67
CA GLY A 604 0.20 3.41 -16.15
C GLY A 604 -0.20 3.54 -17.62
N PRO A 605 -0.24 4.76 -18.18
CA PRO A 605 -0.80 4.99 -19.50
C PRO A 605 0.21 4.61 -20.60
N VAL A 606 0.60 3.34 -20.68
CA VAL A 606 1.60 2.81 -21.63
C VAL A 606 0.97 1.67 -22.42
N MET A 607 1.05 1.75 -23.75
CA MET A 607 0.54 0.76 -24.69
C MET A 607 1.70 0.22 -25.52
N PRO A 608 2.34 -0.89 -25.13
CA PRO A 608 3.34 -1.56 -25.92
C PRO A 608 2.69 -2.47 -26.98
N VAL A 609 3.14 -2.35 -28.23
CA VAL A 609 2.60 -3.08 -29.38
C VAL A 609 3.69 -3.89 -30.07
N MET A 610 3.53 -5.21 -30.03
CA MET A 610 4.43 -6.22 -30.60
C MET A 610 3.86 -6.80 -31.89
N LYS A 611 4.71 -6.96 -32.91
CA LYS A 611 4.36 -7.62 -34.17
C LYS A 611 4.44 -9.14 -34.00
N VAL A 612 3.46 -9.86 -34.52
CA VAL A 612 3.44 -11.34 -34.57
C VAL A 612 3.07 -11.84 -35.96
N SER A 613 3.47 -13.06 -36.31
CA SER A 613 3.36 -13.63 -37.66
C SER A 613 2.24 -14.67 -37.81
N SER A 614 1.63 -15.11 -36.71
CA SER A 614 0.59 -16.14 -36.71
C SER A 614 -0.29 -16.09 -35.46
N ASP A 615 -1.45 -16.75 -35.52
CA ASP A 615 -2.32 -16.98 -34.37
C ASP A 615 -1.56 -17.79 -33.29
N GLU A 616 -0.76 -18.78 -33.67
CA GLU A 616 0.02 -19.63 -32.76
C GLU A 616 1.09 -18.85 -31.98
N GLU A 617 1.85 -18.00 -32.66
CA GLU A 617 2.85 -17.14 -32.01
C GLU A 617 2.21 -16.16 -31.03
N ALA A 618 1.07 -15.56 -31.42
CA ALA A 618 0.34 -14.66 -30.55
C ALA A 618 -0.06 -15.35 -29.26
N ILE A 619 -0.74 -16.49 -29.33
CA ILE A 619 -1.20 -17.23 -28.14
C ILE A 619 -0.03 -17.66 -27.24
N ALA A 620 1.09 -18.12 -27.84
CA ALA A 620 2.27 -18.47 -27.07
C ALA A 620 2.81 -17.28 -26.25
N LEU A 621 2.90 -16.09 -26.86
CA LEU A 621 3.37 -14.87 -26.20
C LEU A 621 2.35 -14.28 -25.21
N MET A 622 1.05 -14.42 -25.48
CA MET A 622 0.00 -14.03 -24.55
C MET A 622 0.12 -14.81 -23.23
N ASN A 623 0.34 -16.13 -23.33
CA ASN A 623 0.47 -17.05 -22.20
C ASN A 623 1.83 -16.99 -21.49
N ASP A 624 2.87 -16.47 -22.15
CA ASP A 624 4.18 -16.23 -21.54
C ASP A 624 4.13 -15.02 -20.60
N SER A 625 3.49 -15.24 -19.45
CA SER A 625 3.34 -14.28 -18.35
C SER A 625 3.05 -15.05 -17.06
N ASP A 626 3.53 -14.51 -15.94
CA ASP A 626 3.20 -14.99 -14.60
C ASP A 626 1.76 -14.62 -14.18
N TYR A 627 1.13 -13.71 -14.94
CA TYR A 627 -0.22 -13.21 -14.73
C TYR A 627 -1.23 -13.90 -15.64
N GLY A 628 -2.50 -13.85 -15.25
CA GLY A 628 -3.63 -14.45 -15.97
C GLY A 628 -4.97 -13.89 -15.49
N LEU A 629 -5.13 -12.57 -15.44
CA LEU A 629 -6.39 -11.94 -15.05
C LEU A 629 -7.36 -11.88 -16.24
N THR A 630 -7.10 -11.00 -17.21
CA THR A 630 -7.89 -10.98 -18.45
C THR A 630 -7.05 -11.04 -19.73
N ALA A 631 -7.68 -11.40 -20.83
CA ALA A 631 -7.07 -11.40 -22.16
C ALA A 631 -8.14 -11.16 -23.25
N SER A 632 -7.74 -10.67 -24.42
CA SER A 632 -8.67 -10.40 -25.53
C SER A 632 -8.14 -10.82 -26.90
N VAL A 633 -9.04 -11.31 -27.76
CA VAL A 633 -8.79 -11.59 -29.18
C VAL A 633 -9.73 -10.74 -30.03
N TRP A 634 -9.20 -10.09 -31.06
CA TRP A 634 -9.92 -9.15 -31.92
C TRP A 634 -9.93 -9.65 -33.36
N THR A 635 -11.12 -9.94 -33.88
CA THR A 635 -11.31 -10.66 -35.15
C THR A 635 -12.74 -10.56 -35.67
N LYS A 636 -12.94 -10.69 -36.98
CA LYS A 636 -14.27 -10.80 -37.61
C LYS A 636 -14.72 -12.27 -37.72
N ASP A 637 -13.78 -13.21 -37.79
CA ASP A 637 -14.04 -14.65 -37.73
C ASP A 637 -14.21 -15.13 -36.28
N ILE A 638 -15.46 -15.08 -35.81
CA ILE A 638 -15.83 -15.47 -34.44
C ILE A 638 -15.48 -16.94 -34.14
N LYS A 639 -15.59 -17.86 -35.10
CA LYS A 639 -15.30 -19.28 -34.84
C LYS A 639 -13.81 -19.49 -34.57
N ALA A 640 -12.96 -18.82 -35.33
CA ALA A 640 -11.54 -18.85 -35.06
C ALA A 640 -11.20 -18.12 -33.75
N GLY A 641 -11.87 -17.00 -33.44
CA GLY A 641 -11.77 -16.35 -32.13
C GLY A 641 -12.10 -17.30 -30.97
N GLU A 642 -13.22 -18.03 -31.03
CA GLU A 642 -13.64 -19.04 -30.05
C GLU A 642 -12.58 -20.15 -29.89
N ALA A 643 -12.02 -20.65 -30.99
CA ALA A 643 -10.97 -21.66 -30.95
C ALA A 643 -9.65 -21.16 -30.33
N LEU A 644 -9.38 -19.84 -30.38
CA LEU A 644 -8.18 -19.23 -29.82
C LEU A 644 -8.33 -18.93 -28.33
N VAL A 645 -9.47 -18.38 -27.90
CA VAL A 645 -9.67 -18.02 -26.49
C VAL A 645 -9.63 -19.22 -25.55
N GLU A 646 -10.02 -20.42 -26.02
CA GLU A 646 -9.89 -21.69 -25.28
C GLU A 646 -8.44 -22.09 -24.97
N LYS A 647 -7.47 -21.50 -25.66
CA LYS A 647 -6.03 -21.79 -25.46
C LYS A 647 -5.33 -20.77 -24.57
N ILE A 648 -6.03 -19.73 -24.10
CA ILE A 648 -5.44 -18.64 -23.32
C ILE A 648 -5.54 -18.94 -21.83
N ASP A 649 -4.43 -18.75 -21.11
CA ASP A 649 -4.36 -18.97 -19.66
C ASP A 649 -4.74 -17.69 -18.89
N ALA A 650 -6.04 -17.36 -18.88
CA ALA A 650 -6.57 -16.23 -18.12
C ALA A 650 -7.95 -16.54 -17.52
N GLY A 651 -8.30 -15.90 -16.41
CA GLY A 651 -9.59 -16.10 -15.75
C GLY A 651 -10.77 -15.47 -16.48
N THR A 652 -10.54 -14.40 -17.26
CA THR A 652 -11.55 -13.81 -18.15
C THR A 652 -10.99 -13.62 -19.55
N VAL A 653 -11.64 -14.18 -20.57
CA VAL A 653 -11.22 -14.05 -21.98
C VAL A 653 -12.31 -13.37 -22.79
N TYR A 654 -11.93 -12.44 -23.64
CA TYR A 654 -12.84 -11.66 -24.48
C TYR A 654 -12.61 -11.89 -25.97
N ILE A 655 -13.69 -11.82 -26.75
CA ILE A 655 -13.63 -11.61 -28.19
C ILE A 655 -14.19 -10.21 -28.48
N ASN A 656 -13.42 -9.38 -29.17
CA ASN A 656 -13.79 -8.02 -29.57
C ASN A 656 -14.21 -7.10 -28.40
N ARG A 657 -13.57 -7.26 -27.23
CA ARG A 657 -13.78 -6.45 -26.03
C ARG A 657 -12.56 -6.53 -25.11
N CYS A 658 -12.42 -5.56 -24.20
CA CYS A 658 -11.47 -5.58 -23.08
C CYS A 658 -11.99 -4.74 -21.91
N ASP A 659 -11.24 -4.70 -20.80
CA ASP A 659 -11.44 -3.82 -19.62
C ASP A 659 -12.90 -3.76 -19.12
N TYR A 660 -13.58 -4.90 -19.03
CA TYR A 660 -14.98 -4.94 -18.59
C TYR A 660 -15.34 -6.18 -17.74
N PRO A 661 -15.30 -6.06 -16.41
CA PRO A 661 -15.81 -7.11 -15.54
C PRO A 661 -17.34 -7.11 -15.52
N SER A 662 -17.95 -8.12 -16.16
CA SER A 662 -19.41 -8.29 -16.20
C SER A 662 -19.96 -8.71 -14.84
N PRO A 663 -21.10 -8.17 -14.36
CA PRO A 663 -21.69 -8.58 -13.08
C PRO A 663 -22.03 -10.07 -13.01
N ASP A 664 -22.48 -10.64 -14.13
CA ASP A 664 -23.04 -12.00 -14.24
C ASP A 664 -22.04 -13.08 -14.61
N LEU A 665 -20.78 -12.70 -14.85
CA LEU A 665 -19.69 -13.64 -15.06
C LEU A 665 -18.76 -13.63 -13.85
N ALA A 666 -18.11 -14.77 -13.62
CA ALA A 666 -17.14 -14.91 -12.56
C ALA A 666 -15.93 -14.00 -12.84
N TRP A 667 -15.49 -13.25 -11.83
CA TRP A 667 -14.27 -12.47 -11.85
C TRP A 667 -13.20 -13.21 -11.06
N ILE A 668 -12.20 -13.72 -11.80
CA ILE A 668 -11.20 -14.66 -11.30
C ILE A 668 -9.85 -14.31 -11.94
N GLY A 669 -8.77 -14.39 -11.15
CA GLY A 669 -7.40 -14.40 -11.66
C GLY A 669 -6.82 -15.81 -11.65
N TRP A 670 -6.10 -16.18 -12.71
CA TRP A 670 -5.31 -17.41 -12.79
C TRP A 670 -3.82 -17.10 -12.49
N LYS A 671 -3.01 -18.15 -12.31
CA LYS A 671 -1.58 -18.03 -11.99
C LYS A 671 -1.35 -17.12 -10.77
N ASN A 672 -0.52 -16.08 -10.87
CA ASN A 672 -0.27 -15.13 -9.80
C ASN A 672 -1.31 -13.99 -9.73
N SER A 673 -2.33 -13.98 -10.60
CA SER A 673 -3.37 -12.94 -10.61
C SER A 673 -4.48 -13.17 -9.59
N GLY A 674 -4.55 -14.32 -8.92
CA GLY A 674 -5.55 -14.45 -7.86
C GLY A 674 -5.79 -15.86 -7.34
N LEU A 675 -6.73 -15.91 -6.40
CA LEU A 675 -7.26 -17.11 -5.77
C LEU A 675 -8.68 -16.84 -5.31
N GLY A 676 -9.65 -17.63 -5.76
CA GLY A 676 -11.05 -17.46 -5.42
C GLY A 676 -11.84 -16.78 -6.54
N CYS A 677 -13.02 -16.27 -6.21
CA CYS A 677 -13.98 -15.74 -7.18
C CYS A 677 -14.79 -14.63 -6.55
N THR A 678 -14.99 -13.54 -7.29
CA THR A 678 -16.08 -12.59 -7.02
C THR A 678 -16.98 -12.46 -8.23
N LEU A 679 -18.15 -11.84 -8.06
CA LEU A 679 -19.18 -11.73 -9.11
C LEU A 679 -19.65 -13.08 -9.68
N GLY A 680 -20.56 -13.01 -10.66
CA GLY A 680 -21.09 -14.19 -11.33
C GLY A 680 -21.92 -15.11 -10.43
N PRO A 681 -22.26 -16.31 -10.92
CA PRO A 681 -23.12 -17.26 -10.20
C PRO A 681 -22.51 -17.80 -8.90
N GLN A 682 -21.18 -17.66 -8.73
CA GLN A 682 -20.41 -18.14 -7.58
C GLN A 682 -19.99 -17.02 -6.62
N ALA A 683 -20.51 -15.79 -6.78
CA ALA A 683 -20.12 -14.62 -5.99
C ALA A 683 -20.19 -14.82 -4.46
N PHE A 684 -21.03 -15.73 -3.99
CA PHE A 684 -21.27 -15.99 -2.56
C PHE A 684 -20.42 -17.12 -1.99
N ASP A 685 -19.77 -17.93 -2.83
CA ASP A 685 -19.12 -19.18 -2.42
C ASP A 685 -17.98 -18.95 -1.44
N GLY A 686 -17.23 -17.85 -1.60
CA GLY A 686 -16.18 -17.45 -0.66
C GLY A 686 -16.70 -16.99 0.71
N PHE A 687 -18.00 -16.76 0.89
CA PHE A 687 -18.58 -16.09 2.06
C PHE A 687 -19.45 -17.01 2.94
N TYR A 688 -19.55 -18.30 2.61
CA TYR A 688 -20.21 -19.29 3.45
C TYR A 688 -19.37 -20.55 3.63
N LYS A 689 -19.76 -21.38 4.60
CA LYS A 689 -19.30 -22.75 4.77
C LYS A 689 -20.49 -23.70 4.74
N LEU A 690 -20.23 -24.93 4.29
CA LEU A 690 -21.27 -25.96 4.21
C LEU A 690 -21.39 -26.71 5.54
N LYS A 691 -22.64 -26.98 5.93
CA LYS A 691 -22.98 -27.87 7.04
C LYS A 691 -23.93 -28.95 6.56
N SER A 692 -23.48 -30.20 6.65
CA SER A 692 -24.27 -31.36 6.25
C SER A 692 -25.22 -31.79 7.37
N PHE A 693 -26.47 -32.08 7.03
CA PHE A 693 -27.48 -32.63 7.90
C PHE A 693 -27.91 -33.99 7.40
N HIS A 694 -27.87 -34.99 8.28
CA HIS A 694 -28.35 -36.34 8.02
C HIS A 694 -29.24 -36.75 9.20
N ILE A 695 -30.54 -36.68 8.99
CA ILE A 695 -31.52 -36.78 10.08
C ILE A 695 -32.31 -38.06 9.87
N LYS A 696 -32.20 -39.01 10.79
CA LYS A 696 -33.09 -40.18 10.85
C LYS A 696 -34.41 -39.75 11.47
N GLU A 697 -35.52 -39.94 10.76
CA GLU A 697 -36.81 -39.36 11.17
C GLU A 697 -37.52 -40.18 12.25
N ALA A 698 -37.19 -41.46 12.39
CA ALA A 698 -37.70 -42.33 13.45
C ALA A 698 -36.54 -43.03 14.20
N GLN A 699 -36.60 -42.99 15.54
CA GLN A 699 -35.77 -43.83 16.40
C GLN A 699 -36.50 -45.16 16.61
N ALA A 700 -35.77 -46.28 16.55
CA ALA A 700 -36.33 -47.61 16.72
C ALA A 700 -36.55 -47.93 18.20
#